data_AF-A0A2H1GCM0-F1
#
_entry.id   AF-A0A2H1GCM0-F1
#
_cell.length_a   1.000
_cell.length_b   1.000
_cell.length_c   1.000
_cell.angle_alpha   90.00
_cell.angle_beta   90.00
_cell.angle_gamma   90.00
#
_symmetry.space_group_name_H-M   'P 1'
#
loop_
_entity.id
_entity.type
_entity.pdbx_description
1 polymer ?
#
loop_
_entity_poly.entity_id
_entity_poly.type
_entity_poly.pdbx_seq_one_letter_code
_entity_poly.pdbx_strand_id
1 'polypeptide(L)'
;MARPLAQVLSYRKDLVDAVTCGPVTSSTALVNLHKPDETTGDGRVVAALTGIARPAKQCFIVSEDDEVFGVFPTRGNPPYYLLFTFNRLLTAPAVRVECIIPSKDSEVSPLTVVLEFAWTNERRQSEHICLKNFEFLQRVERFGWRKDEIVFDSYGASPEGLVNAEKKAAKFGDEVTRILAFLRKLCTSHATTTLRFRFFDPVESYDSALPYVLPYITGHANIRLPSLSLPPWSALIPPKPERSVRELMKSPAPFPFTKLASTNTFNTPTQACAEYYESARLQWLEEDTALGEWKAVDHFGNLYQVGGAVVMAIRFGDFRQLGGPGIAQFQLPDKLQIYMRWEDRAENQYFCKAARSTIPIELPTAYDAIFIVSKPDNKVRDACVNPADDSQGETLKIHITSSESKFTLTSRLGTAINLMHDDSSRWYPLLLNHDCTALEPVDLALKRVEDVHVTPEVEAAVEAAYNWALGYQNWNEEQLKAIRSLRQAVGGIVMVTGPAGTGKTLVLQVLCAFFYKIGLHVLFLAPANSNVKDFMSKLSKLFPEIEATRVFPSSQDFSPDKLSKNACLAEDLKKSSDGPPQDTDCDLLEFDMVRAEVDSRPKFGAFEDVGLAGQVLKLAREGKMSSVEMIGKEQEDIWEVLRTCIQKATEGTFDWRSEKFVQRYQQAYDACKAHHMALRRLVATTTGNFRCADIINNWAMEKRGLKCESIVVFVDESCKDSEIDSISALLLPDYRHKISGMILLGDERQLEPCNTSAKGQVCYNTFTDRLNIPLLSRLKAEGFPCTELVVQHRMAAPISNFPSTNFYAGKMLNGPGTEHTLAVAKPGLFACAKSIISRLNPSFNAVTDPIAQDTFLRSHYFDVPGLRDSSKRSPFVREHVRFFFDELFWNLHAYYGEHTNDNVMIITSYKGSKNLYHEAMAFLQKKHQLPACQLPQLLTIDSSQGCEAPVTIIDCAVQAYDQRLRLKHVGFVDDDKRMNVALTRAQDIRFVIGGNCSVALRKDRSKEVATPAYVRYRDEVEGTGEVTKMPVRRLREGDNWIPRLERRTVRCDLKYRDEIKAEEE
;
A
#
# COMPACT_ATOMS: atom_id res chain seq x y z
N MET A 1 8.25 -5.46 -49.56
CA MET A 1 6.98 -4.72 -49.64
C MET A 1 6.44 -4.55 -48.22
N ALA A 2 6.42 -3.29 -47.79
CA ALA A 2 5.76 -2.74 -46.60
C ALA A 2 4.32 -3.27 -46.42
N ARG A 3 3.74 -3.50 -45.24
CA ARG A 3 4.09 -3.25 -43.83
C ARG A 3 2.97 -3.94 -43.00
N PRO A 4 3.15 -5.15 -42.43
CA PRO A 4 2.23 -5.67 -41.41
C PRO A 4 2.09 -4.68 -40.23
N LEU A 5 3.19 -3.98 -39.94
CA LEU A 5 3.23 -2.85 -39.00
C LEU A 5 2.29 -1.69 -39.38
N ALA A 6 2.01 -1.44 -40.67
CA ALA A 6 1.19 -0.29 -41.08
C ALA A 6 -0.30 -0.47 -40.76
N GLN A 7 -0.79 -1.72 -40.73
CA GLN A 7 -2.16 -2.03 -40.30
C GLN A 7 -2.30 -1.91 -38.78
N VAL A 8 -1.29 -2.34 -38.01
CA VAL A 8 -1.24 -2.09 -36.56
C VAL A 8 -1.09 -0.59 -36.25
N LEU A 9 -0.37 0.14 -37.11
CA LEU A 9 -0.16 1.58 -36.99
C LEU A 9 -1.33 2.43 -37.54
N SER A 10 -2.23 1.89 -38.39
CA SER A 10 -3.39 2.66 -38.88
C SER A 10 -4.37 2.97 -37.75
N TYR A 11 -4.51 2.04 -36.80
CA TYR A 11 -5.29 2.24 -35.56
C TYR A 11 -4.82 3.46 -34.74
N ARG A 12 -3.57 3.92 -34.90
CA ARG A 12 -3.08 5.15 -34.23
C ARG A 12 -3.86 6.41 -34.60
N LYS A 13 -4.43 6.44 -35.79
CA LYS A 13 -5.16 7.63 -36.30
C LYS A 13 -6.49 7.84 -35.57
N ASP A 14 -7.02 6.78 -34.97
CA ASP A 14 -8.29 6.79 -34.25
C ASP A 14 -8.09 7.06 -32.74
N LEU A 15 -6.84 7.24 -32.30
CA LEU A 15 -6.51 7.56 -30.92
C LEU A 15 -6.73 9.04 -30.61
N VAL A 16 -7.14 9.32 -29.38
CA VAL A 16 -7.25 10.67 -28.82
C VAL A 16 -6.14 10.94 -27.81
N ASP A 17 -5.68 12.19 -27.79
CA ASP A 17 -4.74 12.72 -26.82
C ASP A 17 -5.37 12.73 -25.41
N ALA A 18 -4.68 12.21 -24.38
CA ALA A 18 -5.25 12.13 -23.03
C ALA A 18 -5.32 13.45 -22.26
N VAL A 19 -4.64 14.47 -22.73
CA VAL A 19 -4.62 15.80 -22.11
C VAL A 19 -5.63 16.72 -22.82
N THR A 20 -5.71 16.65 -24.14
CA THR A 20 -6.57 17.54 -24.94
C THR A 20 -7.87 16.90 -25.41
N CYS A 21 -8.00 15.57 -25.33
CA CYS A 21 -9.12 14.80 -25.86
C CYS A 21 -9.37 14.99 -27.37
N GLY A 22 -8.43 15.60 -28.10
CA GLY A 22 -8.47 15.79 -29.54
C GLY A 22 -7.75 14.67 -30.31
N PRO A 23 -7.85 14.65 -31.66
CA PRO A 23 -7.13 13.69 -32.49
C PRO A 23 -5.62 13.76 -32.27
N VAL A 24 -4.95 12.61 -32.24
CA VAL A 24 -3.49 12.57 -32.12
C VAL A 24 -2.84 13.20 -33.36
N THR A 25 -1.98 14.20 -33.13
CA THR A 25 -1.19 14.86 -34.17
C THR A 25 0.32 14.65 -33.94
N SER A 26 1.15 15.09 -34.88
CA SER A 26 2.62 15.04 -34.72
C SER A 26 3.16 15.90 -33.58
N SER A 27 2.36 16.83 -33.05
CA SER A 27 2.70 17.66 -31.88
C SER A 27 2.20 17.09 -30.55
N THR A 28 1.39 16.02 -30.55
CA THR A 28 0.88 15.39 -29.33
C THR A 28 2.01 14.77 -28.50
N ALA A 29 2.18 15.24 -27.26
CA ALA A 29 3.29 14.87 -26.39
C ALA A 29 3.06 13.57 -25.58
N LEU A 30 1.80 13.25 -25.28
CA LEU A 30 1.38 12.21 -24.33
C LEU A 30 0.29 11.32 -24.96
N VAL A 31 0.64 10.54 -25.99
CA VAL A 31 -0.27 9.56 -26.62
C VAL A 31 -0.37 8.31 -25.72
N ASN A 32 -1.57 7.76 -25.61
CA ASN A 32 -1.95 6.72 -24.65
C ASN A 32 -1.62 5.28 -25.05
N LEU A 33 -1.66 4.39 -24.05
CA LEU A 33 -2.16 3.02 -24.23
C LEU A 33 -3.69 3.08 -24.10
N HIS A 34 -4.38 2.74 -25.18
CA HIS A 34 -5.83 2.65 -25.35
C HIS A 34 -6.33 1.20 -25.51
N LYS A 35 -7.36 0.77 -24.78
CA LYS A 35 -7.96 -0.56 -25.01
C LYS A 35 -8.48 -0.69 -26.46
N PRO A 36 -8.07 -1.69 -27.25
CA PRO A 36 -8.42 -1.74 -28.67
C PRO A 36 -9.92 -1.98 -28.82
N ASP A 37 -10.53 -1.44 -29.87
CA ASP A 37 -11.94 -1.69 -30.18
C ASP A 37 -12.08 -3.07 -30.83
N GLU A 38 -12.33 -4.08 -29.99
CA GLU A 38 -12.53 -5.49 -30.38
C GLU A 38 -13.73 -5.69 -31.32
N THR A 39 -14.57 -4.68 -31.58
CA THR A 39 -15.62 -4.76 -32.60
C THR A 39 -15.09 -4.58 -34.02
N THR A 40 -13.90 -3.99 -34.18
CA THR A 40 -13.25 -3.74 -35.48
C THR A 40 -12.24 -4.83 -35.85
N GLY A 41 -11.99 -5.03 -37.15
CA GLY A 41 -11.00 -6.00 -37.62
C GLY A 41 -9.59 -5.75 -37.11
N ASP A 42 -9.10 -4.51 -37.24
CA ASP A 42 -7.76 -4.12 -36.76
C ASP A 42 -7.67 -4.17 -35.23
N GLY A 43 -8.72 -3.77 -34.51
CA GLY A 43 -8.74 -3.80 -33.05
C GLY A 43 -8.65 -5.22 -32.47
N ARG A 44 -9.30 -6.21 -33.09
CA ARG A 44 -9.15 -7.64 -32.70
C ARG A 44 -7.73 -8.15 -32.89
N VAL A 45 -7.08 -7.80 -34.01
CA VAL A 45 -5.68 -8.19 -34.28
C VAL A 45 -4.76 -7.57 -33.23
N VAL A 46 -4.91 -6.27 -32.95
CA VAL A 46 -4.10 -5.58 -31.92
C VAL A 46 -4.33 -6.20 -30.53
N ALA A 47 -5.59 -6.50 -30.17
CA ALA A 47 -5.91 -7.17 -28.91
C ALA A 47 -5.18 -8.52 -28.79
N ALA A 48 -5.27 -9.35 -29.83
CA ALA A 48 -4.66 -10.68 -29.85
C ALA A 48 -3.12 -10.65 -29.84
N LEU A 49 -2.51 -9.65 -30.48
CA LEU A 49 -1.05 -9.50 -30.53
C LEU A 49 -0.44 -8.89 -29.25
N THR A 50 -1.21 -8.12 -28.49
CA THR A 50 -0.72 -7.41 -27.29
C THR A 50 -1.09 -8.10 -25.98
N GLY A 51 -2.22 -8.79 -25.91
CA GLY A 51 -2.68 -9.51 -24.72
C GLY A 51 -2.56 -11.04 -24.83
N ILE A 52 -3.38 -11.73 -24.03
CA ILE A 52 -3.66 -13.16 -24.24
C ILE A 52 -4.69 -13.24 -25.35
N ALA A 53 -4.38 -13.97 -26.43
CA ALA A 53 -5.33 -14.18 -27.53
C ALA A 53 -6.54 -15.01 -27.01
N ARG A 54 -7.75 -14.46 -27.08
CA ARG A 54 -8.98 -15.11 -26.61
C ARG A 54 -10.08 -15.00 -27.67
N PRO A 55 -10.98 -16.00 -27.80
CA PRO A 55 -11.00 -17.26 -27.06
C PRO A 55 -9.85 -18.20 -27.44
N ALA A 56 -9.40 -19.00 -26.47
CA ALA A 56 -8.39 -20.05 -26.70
C ALA A 56 -9.05 -21.27 -27.36
N LYS A 57 -8.30 -22.03 -28.16
CA LYS A 57 -8.86 -23.15 -28.95
C LYS A 57 -8.60 -24.48 -28.25
N GLN A 58 -9.63 -25.33 -28.15
CA GLN A 58 -9.50 -26.64 -27.52
C GLN A 58 -8.61 -27.58 -28.36
N CYS A 59 -7.67 -28.24 -27.70
CA CYS A 59 -6.70 -29.14 -28.32
C CYS A 59 -6.45 -30.41 -27.48
N PHE A 60 -5.69 -31.35 -28.05
CA PHE A 60 -5.07 -32.47 -27.35
C PHE A 60 -3.59 -32.53 -27.72
N ILE A 61 -2.76 -33.04 -26.81
CA ILE A 61 -1.31 -33.12 -26.97
C ILE A 61 -0.95 -34.55 -27.36
N VAL A 62 -0.06 -34.70 -28.34
CA VAL A 62 0.60 -35.97 -28.66
C VAL A 62 2.08 -35.84 -28.30
N SER A 63 2.54 -36.67 -27.38
CA SER A 63 3.94 -36.70 -26.95
C SER A 63 4.85 -37.35 -28.01
N GLU A 64 6.17 -37.36 -27.77
CA GLU A 64 7.12 -38.08 -28.62
C GLU A 64 6.93 -39.60 -28.57
N ASP A 65 6.48 -40.11 -27.42
CA ASP A 65 6.20 -41.53 -27.18
C ASP A 65 4.82 -41.97 -27.74
N ASP A 66 4.22 -41.16 -28.61
CA ASP A 66 2.87 -41.32 -29.17
C ASP A 66 1.74 -41.42 -28.11
N GLU A 67 2.02 -40.97 -26.88
CA GLU A 67 1.01 -40.85 -25.82
C GLU A 67 0.10 -39.65 -26.09
N VAL A 68 -1.21 -39.85 -25.97
CA VAL A 68 -2.22 -38.83 -26.26
C VAL A 68 -2.84 -38.30 -24.97
N PHE A 69 -2.76 -36.99 -24.78
CA PHE A 69 -3.35 -36.28 -23.65
C PHE A 69 -4.49 -35.38 -24.13
N GLY A 70 -5.73 -35.74 -23.76
CA GLY A 70 -6.94 -35.02 -24.12
C GLY A 70 -8.09 -35.99 -24.36
N VAL A 71 -9.22 -35.77 -23.69
CA VAL A 71 -10.34 -36.71 -23.70
C VAL A 71 -11.32 -36.33 -24.81
N PHE A 72 -11.58 -37.25 -25.73
CA PHE A 72 -12.70 -37.13 -26.66
C PHE A 72 -14.00 -37.28 -25.87
N PRO A 73 -14.97 -36.36 -26.00
CA PRO A 73 -16.18 -36.42 -25.20
C PRO A 73 -17.04 -37.65 -25.57
N THR A 74 -16.86 -38.75 -24.85
CA THR A 74 -17.85 -39.83 -24.76
C THR A 74 -18.79 -39.52 -23.60
N ARG A 75 -20.11 -39.50 -23.86
CA ARG A 75 -21.23 -39.17 -22.93
C ARG A 75 -20.80 -38.79 -21.50
N GLY A 76 -20.50 -37.51 -21.30
CA GLY A 76 -20.09 -36.93 -20.02
C GLY A 76 -19.19 -35.71 -20.20
N ASN A 77 -19.00 -34.91 -19.14
CA ASN A 77 -18.00 -33.84 -19.14
C ASN A 77 -16.60 -34.45 -18.92
N PRO A 78 -15.58 -34.05 -19.69
CA PRO A 78 -14.22 -34.55 -19.49
C PRO A 78 -13.65 -34.11 -18.14
N PRO A 79 -12.69 -34.87 -17.57
CA PRO A 79 -12.07 -34.54 -16.30
C PRO A 79 -11.21 -33.27 -16.35
N TYR A 80 -10.76 -32.88 -17.55
CA TYR A 80 -10.06 -31.63 -17.81
C TYR A 80 -10.20 -31.22 -19.29
N TYR A 81 -9.91 -29.94 -19.58
CA TYR A 81 -9.85 -29.38 -20.93
C TYR A 81 -8.46 -28.80 -21.19
N LEU A 82 -7.92 -29.02 -22.38
CA LEU A 82 -6.69 -28.38 -22.85
C LEU A 82 -7.04 -27.31 -23.87
N LEU A 83 -6.52 -26.10 -23.66
CA LEU A 83 -6.73 -24.94 -24.52
C LEU A 83 -5.37 -24.40 -24.97
N PHE A 84 -5.26 -24.06 -26.25
CA PHE A 84 -4.06 -23.49 -26.84
C PHE A 84 -4.30 -22.04 -27.26
N THR A 85 -3.34 -21.17 -26.95
CA THR A 85 -3.35 -19.77 -27.36
C THR A 85 -1.95 -19.16 -27.35
N PHE A 86 -1.86 -17.85 -27.52
CA PHE A 86 -0.63 -17.06 -27.49
C PHE A 86 -0.74 -15.92 -26.49
N ASN A 87 0.40 -15.49 -25.96
CA ASN A 87 0.50 -14.38 -25.03
C ASN A 87 1.53 -13.35 -25.55
N ARG A 88 1.14 -12.06 -25.48
CA ARG A 88 2.04 -10.89 -25.62
C ARG A 88 3.01 -10.95 -26.82
N LEU A 89 2.55 -11.37 -28.00
CA LEU A 89 3.42 -11.62 -29.17
C LEU A 89 4.29 -10.45 -29.63
N LEU A 90 3.86 -9.22 -29.35
CA LEU A 90 4.62 -8.00 -29.65
C LEU A 90 5.62 -7.59 -28.57
N THR A 91 5.36 -7.98 -27.32
CA THR A 91 6.22 -7.66 -26.19
C THR A 91 6.93 -8.92 -25.75
N ALA A 92 6.28 -9.81 -25.00
CA ALA A 92 6.81 -11.09 -24.55
C ALA A 92 6.22 -12.31 -25.25
N PRO A 93 6.64 -12.64 -26.49
CA PRO A 93 6.02 -13.70 -27.26
C PRO A 93 6.18 -15.07 -26.59
N ALA A 94 5.05 -15.63 -26.19
CA ALA A 94 4.96 -17.00 -25.70
C ALA A 94 3.78 -17.73 -26.32
N VAL A 95 3.97 -19.03 -26.55
CA VAL A 95 2.87 -19.97 -26.72
C VAL A 95 2.33 -20.29 -25.33
N ARG A 96 1.00 -20.28 -25.16
CA ARG A 96 0.31 -20.51 -23.89
C ARG A 96 -0.61 -21.71 -24.01
N VAL A 97 -0.45 -22.67 -23.12
CA VAL A 97 -1.30 -23.86 -23.02
C VAL A 97 -1.97 -23.86 -21.66
N GLU A 98 -3.29 -23.94 -21.62
CA GLU A 98 -4.08 -23.93 -20.40
C GLU A 98 -4.78 -25.28 -20.20
N CYS A 99 -4.58 -25.88 -19.04
CA CYS A 99 -5.29 -27.07 -18.57
C CYS A 99 -6.32 -26.65 -17.53
N ILE A 100 -7.61 -26.73 -17.87
CA ILE A 100 -8.72 -26.39 -16.99
C ILE A 100 -9.31 -27.66 -16.40
N ILE A 101 -9.26 -27.80 -15.08
CA ILE A 101 -9.84 -28.90 -14.31
C ILE A 101 -11.15 -28.39 -13.69
N PRO A 102 -12.32 -28.91 -14.12
CA PRO A 102 -13.61 -28.48 -13.60
C PRO A 102 -13.77 -28.81 -12.12
N SER A 103 -14.38 -27.90 -11.37
CA SER A 103 -14.86 -28.21 -10.02
C SER A 103 -16.16 -29.00 -10.09
N LYS A 104 -16.33 -29.97 -9.19
CA LYS A 104 -17.63 -30.66 -8.98
C LYS A 104 -18.61 -29.78 -8.19
N ASP A 105 -18.10 -28.86 -7.38
CA ASP A 105 -18.90 -27.88 -6.63
C ASP A 105 -19.04 -26.59 -7.44
N SER A 106 -20.29 -26.16 -7.65
CA SER A 106 -20.62 -24.93 -8.40
C SER A 106 -20.09 -23.65 -7.77
N GLU A 107 -19.73 -23.67 -6.48
CA GLU A 107 -19.20 -22.52 -5.74
C GLU A 107 -17.67 -22.38 -5.84
N VAL A 108 -16.96 -23.42 -6.32
CA VAL A 108 -15.49 -23.42 -6.38
C VAL A 108 -15.06 -23.18 -7.83
N SER A 109 -14.24 -22.15 -8.04
CA SER A 109 -13.66 -21.85 -9.36
C SER A 109 -12.86 -23.04 -9.89
N PRO A 110 -12.91 -23.32 -11.21
CA PRO A 110 -12.09 -24.37 -11.80
C PRO A 110 -10.60 -24.12 -11.56
N LEU A 111 -9.84 -25.19 -11.35
CA LEU A 111 -8.38 -25.08 -11.27
C LEU A 111 -7.83 -24.93 -12.68
N THR A 112 -6.91 -23.99 -12.86
CA THR A 112 -6.25 -23.76 -14.14
C THR A 112 -4.75 -23.88 -13.96
N VAL A 113 -4.13 -24.76 -14.74
CA VAL A 113 -2.67 -24.84 -14.89
C VAL A 113 -2.31 -24.26 -16.24
N VAL A 114 -1.28 -23.44 -16.29
CA VAL A 114 -0.81 -22.84 -17.53
C VAL A 114 0.66 -23.13 -17.71
N LEU A 115 1.03 -23.49 -18.93
CA LEU A 115 2.41 -23.54 -19.39
C LEU A 115 2.64 -22.46 -20.44
N GLU A 116 3.68 -21.65 -20.26
CA GLU A 116 4.17 -20.73 -21.27
C GLU A 116 5.51 -21.18 -21.85
N PHE A 117 5.58 -21.21 -23.18
CA PHE A 117 6.77 -21.56 -23.95
C PHE A 117 7.26 -20.29 -24.66
N ALA A 118 8.39 -19.74 -24.21
CA ALA A 118 8.95 -18.51 -24.76
C ALA A 118 9.56 -18.71 -26.16
N TRP A 119 9.43 -17.74 -27.06
CA TRP A 119 10.04 -17.81 -28.40
C TRP A 119 11.56 -17.68 -28.42
N THR A 120 12.15 -17.03 -27.42
CA THR A 120 13.59 -16.70 -27.40
C THR A 120 14.27 -17.25 -26.17
N ASN A 121 15.51 -17.74 -26.33
CA ASN A 121 16.33 -18.29 -25.25
C ASN A 121 17.17 -17.21 -24.57
N GLU A 122 17.13 -17.12 -23.24
CA GLU A 122 18.04 -16.26 -22.46
C GLU A 122 19.36 -16.98 -22.16
N ARG A 123 20.49 -16.32 -22.47
CA ARG A 123 21.83 -16.84 -22.17
C ARG A 123 22.25 -16.70 -20.69
N ARG A 124 21.37 -16.26 -19.77
CA ARG A 124 21.74 -16.01 -18.37
C ARG A 124 20.84 -16.78 -17.39
N GLN A 125 21.46 -17.77 -16.75
CA GLN A 125 21.10 -18.43 -15.48
C GLN A 125 19.76 -19.17 -15.35
N SER A 126 18.72 -18.91 -16.15
CA SER A 126 17.61 -19.86 -16.29
C SER A 126 17.91 -20.76 -17.48
N GLU A 127 18.35 -21.99 -17.21
CA GLU A 127 18.59 -22.97 -18.25
C GLU A 127 17.32 -23.17 -19.13
N HIS A 128 17.45 -22.81 -20.40
CA HIS A 128 16.78 -23.42 -21.56
C HIS A 128 15.26 -23.25 -21.79
N ILE A 129 14.50 -22.31 -21.20
CA ILE A 129 13.09 -22.12 -21.63
C ILE A 129 13.04 -21.41 -22.99
N CYS A 130 12.92 -22.16 -24.08
CA CYS A 130 12.55 -21.64 -25.39
C CYS A 130 11.85 -22.67 -26.26
N LEU A 131 11.13 -22.20 -27.28
CA LEU A 131 10.63 -23.03 -28.37
C LEU A 131 11.41 -22.78 -29.67
N LYS A 132 11.46 -23.79 -30.54
CA LYS A 132 12.02 -23.71 -31.90
C LYS A 132 11.16 -24.49 -32.89
N ASN A 133 11.41 -24.29 -34.18
CA ASN A 133 10.78 -25.05 -35.27
C ASN A 133 9.24 -25.03 -35.21
N PHE A 134 8.66 -23.85 -34.96
CA PHE A 134 7.22 -23.67 -34.89
C PHE A 134 6.57 -23.78 -36.28
N GLU A 135 5.71 -24.79 -36.45
CA GLU A 135 5.02 -25.07 -37.69
C GLU A 135 3.51 -25.24 -37.47
N PHE A 136 2.71 -24.77 -38.43
CA PHE A 136 1.27 -25.03 -38.50
C PHE A 136 0.98 -25.87 -39.74
N LEU A 137 0.37 -27.02 -39.52
CA LEU A 137 0.07 -28.01 -40.55
C LEU A 137 -1.44 -28.24 -40.62
N GLN A 138 -2.02 -28.00 -41.80
CA GLN A 138 -3.46 -28.18 -42.01
C GLN A 138 -3.80 -29.63 -42.35
N ARG A 139 -4.87 -30.16 -41.74
CA ARG A 139 -5.50 -31.44 -42.10
C ARG A 139 -4.51 -32.62 -42.19
N VAL A 140 -3.63 -32.76 -41.20
CA VAL A 140 -2.67 -33.86 -41.04
C VAL A 140 -3.39 -35.14 -40.60
N GLU A 141 -3.12 -36.25 -41.28
CA GLU A 141 -3.66 -37.56 -40.96
C GLU A 141 -2.73 -38.32 -40.00
N ARG A 142 -3.23 -38.66 -38.81
CA ARG A 142 -2.51 -39.44 -37.78
C ARG A 142 -3.52 -40.11 -36.86
N PHE A 143 -3.25 -41.37 -36.47
CA PHE A 143 -4.16 -42.22 -35.69
C PHE A 143 -5.57 -42.36 -36.31
N GLY A 144 -5.65 -42.38 -37.65
CA GLY A 144 -6.93 -42.47 -38.37
C GLY A 144 -7.79 -41.19 -38.36
N TRP A 145 -7.26 -40.08 -37.83
CA TRP A 145 -7.96 -38.79 -37.81
C TRP A 145 -7.21 -37.74 -38.61
N ARG A 146 -7.95 -36.98 -39.40
CA ARG A 146 -7.45 -35.83 -40.16
C ARG A 146 -7.78 -34.52 -39.41
N LYS A 147 -6.78 -33.88 -38.82
CA LYS A 147 -6.94 -32.69 -37.95
C LYS A 147 -5.85 -31.65 -38.23
N ASP A 148 -6.14 -30.39 -37.90
CA ASP A 148 -5.12 -29.34 -37.90
C ASP A 148 -4.16 -29.55 -36.71
N GLU A 149 -2.88 -29.25 -36.92
CA GLU A 149 -1.79 -29.54 -35.99
C GLU A 149 -0.81 -28.36 -35.91
N ILE A 150 -0.39 -28.01 -34.69
CA ILE A 150 0.76 -27.12 -34.43
C ILE A 150 1.87 -27.96 -33.81
N VAL A 151 3.09 -27.82 -34.33
CA VAL A 151 4.27 -28.56 -33.87
C VAL A 151 5.39 -27.59 -33.53
N PHE A 152 6.09 -27.82 -32.42
CA PHE A 152 7.35 -27.14 -32.10
C PHE A 152 8.20 -27.97 -31.15
N ASP A 153 9.50 -27.67 -31.12
CA ASP A 153 10.44 -28.23 -30.15
C ASP A 153 10.48 -27.33 -28.91
N SER A 154 10.28 -27.92 -27.73
CA SER A 154 10.34 -27.26 -26.43
C SER A 154 11.62 -27.65 -25.69
N TYR A 155 12.29 -26.67 -25.08
CA TYR A 155 13.42 -26.88 -24.18
C TYR A 155 13.07 -26.64 -22.70
N GLY A 156 11.79 -26.39 -22.42
CA GLY A 156 11.25 -26.11 -21.09
C GLY A 156 10.02 -25.20 -21.17
N ALA A 157 9.25 -25.11 -20.08
CA ALA A 157 8.09 -24.23 -19.97
C ALA A 157 8.01 -23.58 -18.59
N SER A 158 7.56 -22.33 -18.53
CA SER A 158 7.22 -21.68 -17.25
C SER A 158 5.80 -22.08 -16.83
N PRO A 159 5.62 -22.63 -15.61
CA PRO A 159 4.31 -22.96 -15.10
C PRO A 159 3.64 -21.82 -14.32
N GLU A 160 2.32 -21.80 -14.34
CA GLU A 160 1.42 -21.07 -13.44
C GLU A 160 0.31 -22.04 -12.98
N GLY A 161 -0.02 -22.06 -11.70
CA GLY A 161 -1.04 -22.90 -11.07
C GLY A 161 -0.67 -24.37 -10.87
N LEU A 162 0.48 -24.83 -11.37
CA LEU A 162 0.87 -26.26 -11.39
C LEU A 162 0.96 -26.86 -9.98
N VAL A 163 1.71 -26.23 -9.08
CA VAL A 163 1.89 -26.72 -7.69
C VAL A 163 0.55 -26.80 -6.95
N ASN A 164 -0.32 -25.82 -7.14
CA ASN A 164 -1.64 -25.78 -6.52
C ASN A 164 -2.56 -26.90 -7.05
N ALA A 165 -2.50 -27.18 -8.35
CA ALA A 165 -3.24 -28.29 -8.96
C ALA A 165 -2.74 -29.64 -8.46
N GLU A 166 -1.42 -29.85 -8.38
CA GLU A 166 -0.82 -31.10 -7.90
C GLU A 166 -1.19 -31.43 -6.45
N LYS A 167 -1.20 -30.43 -5.56
CA LYS A 167 -1.66 -30.60 -4.17
C LYS A 167 -3.09 -31.13 -4.05
N LYS A 168 -3.90 -30.95 -5.09
CA LYS A 168 -5.30 -31.38 -5.15
C LYS A 168 -5.52 -32.54 -6.13
N ALA A 169 -4.48 -32.99 -6.84
CA ALA A 169 -4.59 -33.97 -7.93
C ALA A 169 -5.31 -35.25 -7.52
N ALA A 170 -5.00 -35.78 -6.32
CA ALA A 170 -5.62 -36.99 -5.78
C ALA A 170 -7.16 -36.89 -5.66
N LYS A 171 -7.74 -35.68 -5.57
CA LYS A 171 -9.19 -35.48 -5.50
C LYS A 171 -9.89 -35.57 -6.87
N PHE A 172 -9.14 -35.49 -7.96
CA PHE A 172 -9.67 -35.43 -9.33
C PHE A 172 -9.49 -36.72 -10.13
N GLY A 173 -8.81 -37.72 -9.56
CA GLY A 173 -8.62 -39.05 -10.16
C GLY A 173 -7.35 -39.21 -11.00
N ASP A 174 -7.18 -40.40 -11.55
CA ASP A 174 -5.92 -40.83 -12.19
C ASP A 174 -5.61 -40.06 -13.48
N GLU A 175 -6.63 -39.75 -14.30
CA GLU A 175 -6.47 -38.98 -15.55
C GLU A 175 -5.89 -37.57 -15.28
N VAL A 176 -6.38 -36.88 -14.25
CA VAL A 176 -5.86 -35.56 -13.86
C VAL A 176 -4.45 -35.69 -13.30
N THR A 177 -4.17 -36.72 -12.51
CA THR A 177 -2.82 -36.98 -11.98
C THR A 177 -1.82 -37.23 -13.10
N ARG A 178 -2.22 -37.99 -14.12
CA ARG A 178 -1.40 -38.32 -15.30
C ARG A 178 -1.06 -37.09 -16.12
N ILE A 179 -2.03 -36.22 -16.44
CA ILE A 179 -1.74 -34.97 -17.17
C ILE A 179 -0.86 -34.03 -16.36
N LEU A 180 -1.09 -33.88 -15.05
CA LEU A 180 -0.24 -33.01 -14.22
C LEU A 180 1.20 -33.51 -14.17
N ALA A 181 1.42 -34.83 -14.06
CA ALA A 181 2.76 -35.42 -14.13
C ALA A 181 3.45 -35.16 -15.48
N PHE A 182 2.70 -35.23 -16.58
CA PHE A 182 3.22 -34.87 -17.91
C PHE A 182 3.60 -33.38 -17.98
N LEU A 183 2.73 -32.47 -17.52
CA LEU A 183 3.02 -31.02 -17.51
C LEU A 183 4.25 -30.71 -16.65
N ARG A 184 4.39 -31.37 -15.48
CA ARG A 184 5.57 -31.28 -14.62
C ARG A 184 6.86 -31.67 -15.34
N LYS A 185 6.85 -32.78 -16.09
CA LYS A 185 7.99 -33.24 -16.89
C LYS A 185 8.43 -32.18 -17.90
N LEU A 186 7.51 -31.42 -18.50
CA LEU A 186 7.83 -30.34 -19.43
C LEU A 186 8.50 -29.13 -18.77
N CYS A 187 8.29 -28.92 -17.48
CA CYS A 187 8.93 -27.83 -16.72
C CYS A 187 10.32 -28.23 -16.20
N THR A 188 10.54 -29.49 -15.84
CA THR A 188 11.77 -29.96 -15.19
C THR A 188 12.75 -30.67 -16.13
N SER A 189 12.34 -31.01 -17.35
CA SER A 189 13.21 -31.68 -18.32
C SER A 189 14.17 -30.70 -18.99
N HIS A 190 15.47 -31.02 -18.96
CA HIS A 190 16.49 -30.30 -19.72
C HIS A 190 16.69 -30.86 -21.15
N ALA A 191 15.95 -31.91 -21.51
CA ALA A 191 15.98 -32.50 -22.85
C ALA A 191 14.95 -31.83 -23.76
N THR A 192 15.36 -31.56 -25.01
CA THR A 192 14.46 -31.09 -26.06
C THR A 192 13.32 -32.08 -26.25
N THR A 193 12.08 -31.60 -26.24
CA THR A 193 10.87 -32.41 -26.46
C THR A 193 10.04 -31.79 -27.58
N THR A 194 9.78 -32.52 -28.65
CA THR A 194 8.84 -32.12 -29.71
C THR A 194 7.40 -32.30 -29.21
N LEU A 195 6.65 -31.20 -29.18
CA LEU A 195 5.25 -31.18 -28.79
C LEU A 195 4.35 -31.00 -30.01
N ARG A 196 3.29 -31.82 -30.08
CA ARG A 196 2.27 -31.73 -31.14
C ARG A 196 0.91 -31.42 -30.53
N PHE A 197 0.35 -30.28 -30.90
CA PHE A 197 -0.98 -29.83 -30.47
C PHE A 197 -1.96 -30.02 -31.61
N ARG A 198 -2.92 -30.93 -31.44
CA ARG A 198 -3.95 -31.24 -32.45
C ARG A 198 -5.30 -30.70 -31.99
N PHE A 199 -6.05 -30.09 -32.90
CA PHE A 199 -7.28 -29.37 -32.56
C PHE A 199 -8.54 -30.22 -32.79
N PHE A 200 -9.55 -30.06 -31.92
CA PHE A 200 -10.82 -30.77 -32.08
C PHE A 200 -11.61 -30.27 -33.30
N ASP A 201 -11.64 -28.96 -33.50
CA ASP A 201 -12.24 -28.28 -34.65
C ASP A 201 -11.16 -27.59 -35.49
N PRO A 202 -11.43 -27.27 -36.78
CA PRO A 202 -10.52 -26.50 -37.61
C PRO A 202 -10.08 -25.19 -36.93
N VAL A 203 -8.81 -24.83 -37.05
CA VAL A 203 -8.28 -23.62 -36.39
C VAL A 203 -8.89 -22.34 -36.97
N GLU A 204 -9.27 -22.36 -38.25
CA GLU A 204 -9.86 -21.25 -39.02
C GLU A 204 -11.28 -20.83 -38.58
N SER A 205 -11.87 -21.51 -37.60
CA SER A 205 -13.23 -21.19 -37.16
C SER A 205 -13.34 -19.81 -36.50
N TYR A 206 -14.49 -19.15 -36.69
CA TYR A 206 -14.75 -17.77 -36.26
C TYR A 206 -14.77 -17.52 -34.73
N ASP A 207 -14.81 -18.59 -33.93
CA ASP A 207 -14.80 -18.55 -32.47
C ASP A 207 -13.39 -18.46 -31.85
N SER A 208 -12.34 -18.47 -32.68
CA SER A 208 -10.95 -18.56 -32.26
C SER A 208 -10.16 -17.28 -32.56
N ALA A 209 -9.22 -16.93 -31.68
CA ALA A 209 -8.28 -15.83 -31.95
C ALA A 209 -7.10 -16.26 -32.85
N LEU A 210 -6.83 -17.56 -32.98
CA LEU A 210 -5.67 -18.11 -33.69
C LEU A 210 -5.61 -17.70 -35.18
N PRO A 211 -6.71 -17.67 -35.96
CA PRO A 211 -6.68 -17.26 -37.37
C PRO A 211 -6.13 -15.85 -37.59
N TYR A 212 -6.33 -14.95 -36.63
CA TYR A 212 -5.84 -13.58 -36.69
C TYR A 212 -4.34 -13.50 -36.40
N VAL A 213 -3.79 -14.48 -35.68
CA VAL A 213 -2.41 -14.48 -35.18
C VAL A 213 -1.48 -15.31 -36.08
N LEU A 214 -1.93 -16.49 -36.53
CA LEU A 214 -1.12 -17.43 -37.32
C LEU A 214 -0.42 -16.81 -38.54
N PRO A 215 -1.03 -15.91 -39.33
CA PRO A 215 -0.37 -15.26 -40.46
C PRO A 215 0.89 -14.45 -40.10
N TYR A 216 1.07 -14.10 -38.83
CA TYR A 216 2.21 -13.32 -38.33
C TYR A 216 3.34 -14.20 -37.77
N ILE A 217 3.04 -15.44 -37.40
CA ILE A 217 3.95 -16.34 -36.66
C ILE A 217 4.27 -17.66 -37.40
N THR A 218 3.69 -17.90 -38.58
CA THR A 218 3.92 -19.11 -39.41
C THR A 218 4.44 -18.78 -40.82
N GLY A 219 5.21 -19.70 -41.44
CA GLY A 219 5.61 -19.65 -42.87
C GLY A 219 7.13 -19.87 -43.14
N HIS A 220 7.45 -20.72 -44.12
CA HIS A 220 8.79 -21.27 -44.42
C HIS A 220 9.91 -20.32 -44.92
N ALA A 221 9.77 -18.99 -44.85
CA ALA A 221 10.88 -18.12 -45.27
C ALA A 221 10.94 -16.73 -44.65
N ASN A 222 9.90 -16.24 -43.97
CA ASN A 222 9.91 -14.90 -43.37
C ASN A 222 8.85 -14.82 -42.25
N ILE A 223 9.26 -15.07 -41.00
CA ILE A 223 8.48 -14.66 -39.83
C ILE A 223 8.17 -13.16 -40.01
N ARG A 224 6.88 -12.81 -40.10
CA ARG A 224 6.45 -11.44 -40.42
C ARG A 224 6.45 -10.52 -39.21
N LEU A 225 6.66 -11.07 -38.01
CA LEU A 225 6.70 -10.36 -36.75
C LEU A 225 8.14 -10.30 -36.20
N PRO A 226 8.85 -9.15 -36.35
CA PRO A 226 10.24 -9.02 -35.88
C PRO A 226 10.43 -9.22 -34.38
N SER A 227 9.37 -9.06 -33.56
CA SER A 227 9.44 -9.28 -32.12
C SER A 227 9.74 -10.75 -31.76
N LEU A 228 9.44 -11.72 -32.64
CA LEU A 228 9.74 -13.14 -32.37
C LEU A 228 11.25 -13.45 -32.42
N SER A 229 12.04 -12.63 -33.11
CA SER A 229 13.50 -12.79 -33.20
C SER A 229 14.26 -11.94 -32.19
N LEU A 230 13.56 -11.17 -31.36
CA LEU A 230 14.13 -10.32 -30.32
C LEU A 230 13.65 -10.81 -28.94
N PRO A 231 14.47 -10.70 -27.89
CA PRO A 231 13.99 -10.98 -26.54
C PRO A 231 12.77 -10.12 -26.19
N PRO A 232 11.81 -10.66 -25.41
CA PRO A 232 10.58 -10.03 -24.98
C PRO A 232 10.63 -8.58 -24.44
N TRP A 233 11.77 -8.19 -23.89
CA TRP A 233 12.03 -6.92 -23.22
C TRP A 233 13.12 -6.13 -23.95
N SER A 234 13.53 -6.54 -25.16
CA SER A 234 14.57 -5.87 -25.95
C SER A 234 14.27 -4.38 -26.17
N ALA A 235 12.99 -4.00 -26.24
CA ALA A 235 12.57 -2.61 -26.33
C ALA A 235 12.68 -1.84 -25.00
N LEU A 236 12.81 -2.52 -23.86
CA LEU A 236 12.84 -1.98 -22.50
C LEU A 236 14.26 -2.02 -21.87
N ILE A 237 15.23 -2.66 -22.53
CA ILE A 237 16.60 -2.83 -22.05
C ILE A 237 17.60 -2.14 -23.00
N PRO A 238 18.67 -1.47 -22.49
CA PRO A 238 18.98 -1.31 -21.07
C PRO A 238 17.96 -0.39 -20.37
N PRO A 239 17.61 -0.67 -19.10
CA PRO A 239 16.77 0.23 -18.30
C PRO A 239 17.44 1.61 -18.22
N LYS A 240 16.69 2.68 -18.53
CA LYS A 240 17.18 4.06 -18.47
C LYS A 240 16.20 4.96 -17.70
N PRO A 241 16.62 5.68 -16.64
CA PRO A 241 15.72 6.54 -15.87
C PRO A 241 15.19 7.73 -16.67
N GLU A 242 16.00 8.27 -17.59
CA GLU A 242 15.70 9.51 -18.32
C GLU A 242 14.79 9.32 -19.54
N ARG A 243 14.47 8.07 -19.92
CA ARG A 243 13.68 7.81 -21.12
C ARG A 243 12.27 8.41 -20.98
N SER A 244 11.96 9.43 -21.77
CA SER A 244 10.64 10.08 -21.72
C SER A 244 9.52 9.15 -22.24
N VAL A 245 8.26 9.39 -21.86
CA VAL A 245 7.10 8.74 -22.50
C VAL A 245 7.20 8.88 -24.03
N ARG A 246 7.59 10.07 -24.49
CA ARG A 246 7.76 10.40 -25.92
C ARG A 246 8.80 9.51 -26.63
N GLU A 247 9.90 9.14 -25.98
CA GLU A 247 10.91 8.24 -26.54
C GLU A 247 10.46 6.78 -26.59
N LEU A 248 9.68 6.31 -25.60
CA LEU A 248 9.02 5.00 -25.69
C LEU A 248 8.10 4.96 -26.94
N MET A 249 7.34 6.02 -27.18
CA MET A 249 6.38 6.09 -28.29
C MET A 249 7.01 6.22 -29.68
N LYS A 250 8.20 6.83 -29.76
CA LYS A 250 8.98 7.01 -31.00
C LYS A 250 9.96 5.87 -31.27
N SER A 251 10.11 4.92 -30.33
CA SER A 251 10.94 3.73 -30.50
C SER A 251 10.50 2.93 -31.73
N PRO A 252 11.42 2.41 -32.56
CA PRO A 252 11.09 1.60 -33.73
C PRO A 252 10.34 0.30 -33.39
N ALA A 253 10.37 -0.11 -32.11
CA ALA A 253 9.44 -1.06 -31.52
C ALA A 253 8.57 -0.35 -30.47
N PRO A 254 7.42 0.23 -30.87
CA PRO A 254 6.28 0.30 -29.98
C PRO A 254 5.70 -1.14 -29.96
N PHE A 255 5.05 -1.65 -28.94
CA PHE A 255 3.68 -1.36 -28.56
C PHE A 255 3.47 -2.15 -27.27
N PRO A 256 2.82 -1.55 -26.29
CA PRO A 256 1.40 -1.85 -26.27
C PRO A 256 0.62 -0.61 -26.67
N PHE A 257 -0.42 -0.80 -27.48
CA PHE A 257 -1.53 0.13 -27.44
C PHE A 257 -2.40 -0.16 -26.25
N THR A 258 -2.19 -1.21 -25.48
CA THR A 258 -3.19 -1.77 -24.58
C THR A 258 -2.53 -2.10 -23.24
N LYS A 259 -3.32 -2.24 -22.19
CA LYS A 259 -2.81 -2.71 -20.91
C LYS A 259 -2.38 -4.17 -21.04
N LEU A 260 -1.18 -4.52 -20.54
CA LEU A 260 -0.68 -5.88 -20.52
C LEU A 260 -1.14 -6.57 -19.24
N ALA A 261 -1.83 -7.70 -19.38
CA ALA A 261 -2.26 -8.51 -18.25
C ALA A 261 -1.06 -9.00 -17.45
N SER A 262 -0.99 -8.76 -16.15
CA SER A 262 0.08 -9.25 -15.26
C SER A 262 -0.38 -10.52 -14.53
N THR A 263 0.43 -11.58 -14.58
CA THR A 263 0.16 -12.89 -13.94
C THR A 263 0.91 -13.03 -12.62
N ASN A 264 0.65 -14.12 -11.88
CA ASN A 264 1.33 -14.40 -10.61
C ASN A 264 2.78 -14.90 -10.78
N THR A 265 3.19 -15.22 -12.00
CA THR A 265 4.51 -15.78 -12.32
C THR A 265 5.24 -14.90 -13.33
N PHE A 266 6.56 -15.02 -13.37
CA PHE A 266 7.42 -14.39 -14.38
C PHE A 266 8.17 -15.47 -15.13
N ASN A 267 8.30 -15.39 -16.45
CA ASN A 267 8.99 -16.43 -17.19
C ASN A 267 10.50 -16.43 -16.90
N THR A 268 11.08 -15.23 -16.70
CA THR A 268 12.51 -15.06 -16.43
C THR A 268 12.78 -13.90 -15.46
N PRO A 269 13.96 -13.85 -14.80
CA PRO A 269 14.34 -12.72 -13.96
C PRO A 269 14.42 -11.41 -14.77
N THR A 270 14.81 -11.49 -16.04
CA THR A 270 14.84 -10.33 -16.94
C THR A 270 13.45 -9.76 -17.21
N GLN A 271 12.45 -10.62 -17.41
CA GLN A 271 11.05 -10.17 -17.49
C GLN A 271 10.61 -9.48 -16.21
N ALA A 272 10.87 -10.08 -15.05
CA ALA A 272 10.52 -9.50 -13.76
C ALA A 272 11.18 -8.12 -13.58
N CYS A 273 12.47 -7.99 -13.88
CA CYS A 273 13.19 -6.72 -13.87
C CYS A 273 12.50 -5.68 -14.77
N ALA A 274 12.19 -6.04 -16.02
CA ALA A 274 11.58 -5.11 -16.97
C ALA A 274 10.17 -4.66 -16.53
N GLU A 275 9.32 -5.59 -16.08
CA GLU A 275 7.97 -5.28 -15.60
C GLU A 275 8.01 -4.37 -14.36
N TYR A 276 8.82 -4.69 -13.35
CA TYR A 276 8.98 -3.88 -12.14
C TYR A 276 9.55 -2.49 -12.43
N TYR A 277 10.58 -2.44 -13.28
CA TYR A 277 11.24 -1.19 -13.63
C TYR A 277 10.28 -0.25 -14.37
N GLU A 278 9.62 -0.74 -15.42
CA GLU A 278 8.69 0.08 -16.21
C GLU A 278 7.42 0.43 -15.42
N SER A 279 6.89 -0.49 -14.60
CA SER A 279 5.71 -0.18 -13.78
C SER A 279 5.97 0.97 -12.80
N ALA A 280 7.13 0.95 -12.12
CA ALA A 280 7.49 1.98 -11.15
C ALA A 280 7.85 3.31 -11.83
N ARG A 281 8.57 3.24 -12.96
CA ARG A 281 8.99 4.43 -13.72
C ARG A 281 7.80 5.14 -14.35
N LEU A 282 6.88 4.42 -14.98
CA LEU A 282 5.70 4.99 -15.62
C LEU A 282 4.72 5.57 -14.60
N GLN A 283 4.52 4.92 -13.44
CA GLN A 283 3.73 5.48 -12.35
C GLN A 283 4.26 6.86 -11.93
N TRP A 284 5.56 6.98 -11.68
CA TRP A 284 6.17 8.26 -11.33
C TRP A 284 6.04 9.29 -12.44
N LEU A 285 6.20 8.87 -13.70
CA LEU A 285 6.11 9.78 -14.84
C LEU A 285 4.68 10.29 -15.08
N GLU A 286 3.66 9.46 -14.83
CA GLU A 286 2.24 9.89 -14.80
C GLU A 286 2.02 10.95 -13.71
N GLU A 287 2.52 10.73 -12.50
CA GLU A 287 2.44 11.68 -11.38
C GLU A 287 3.15 13.01 -11.69
N ASP A 288 4.40 12.94 -12.18
CA ASP A 288 5.20 14.11 -12.55
C ASP A 288 4.57 14.90 -13.71
N THR A 289 4.00 14.19 -14.70
CA THR A 289 3.28 14.83 -15.82
C THR A 289 2.02 15.53 -15.32
N ALA A 290 1.21 14.88 -14.48
CA ALA A 290 0.01 15.48 -13.91
C ALA A 290 0.35 16.74 -13.09
N LEU A 291 1.43 16.66 -12.33
CA LEU A 291 1.94 17.79 -11.56
C LEU A 291 2.52 18.89 -12.48
N GLY A 292 3.11 18.51 -13.61
CA GLY A 292 3.57 19.41 -14.67
C GLY A 292 2.44 20.24 -15.28
N GLU A 293 1.33 19.60 -15.63
CA GLU A 293 0.12 20.29 -16.12
C GLU A 293 -0.46 21.24 -15.07
N TRP A 294 -0.44 20.84 -13.80
CA TRP A 294 -0.83 21.72 -12.68
C TRP A 294 0.09 22.95 -12.58
N LYS A 295 1.41 22.78 -12.63
CA LYS A 295 2.38 23.91 -12.58
C LYS A 295 2.33 24.84 -13.80
N ALA A 296 1.88 24.33 -14.95
CA ALA A 296 1.90 25.06 -16.21
C ALA A 296 0.89 26.22 -16.24
N VAL A 297 -0.06 26.25 -15.31
CA VAL A 297 -1.04 27.32 -15.17
C VAL A 297 -0.72 28.19 -13.97
N ASP A 298 -1.15 29.44 -14.03
CA ASP A 298 -1.11 30.29 -12.85
C ASP A 298 -2.26 29.92 -11.91
N HIS A 299 -1.97 29.92 -10.63
CA HIS A 299 -2.95 29.70 -9.57
C HIS A 299 -3.26 31.01 -8.85
N PHE A 300 -4.20 30.95 -7.91
CA PHE A 300 -4.78 32.14 -7.30
C PHE A 300 -4.78 31.98 -5.79
N GLY A 301 -4.19 32.88 -5.02
CA GLY A 301 -4.08 32.67 -3.58
C GLY A 301 -3.75 33.89 -2.77
N ASN A 302 -3.81 33.73 -1.44
CA ASN A 302 -3.56 34.78 -0.46
C ASN A 302 -2.52 34.32 0.56
N LEU A 303 -1.73 35.27 1.05
CA LEU A 303 -0.78 35.08 2.15
C LEU A 303 -1.43 35.38 3.48
N TYR A 304 -1.31 34.46 4.43
CA TYR A 304 -1.77 34.62 5.80
C TYR A 304 -0.62 34.41 6.78
N GLN A 305 -0.67 35.14 7.89
CA GLN A 305 0.13 34.82 9.07
C GLN A 305 -0.74 34.08 10.08
N VAL A 306 -0.43 32.80 10.32
CA VAL A 306 -1.20 31.93 11.24
C VAL A 306 -0.24 31.31 12.25
N GLY A 307 -0.39 31.69 13.52
CA GLY A 307 0.43 31.14 14.60
C GLY A 307 1.94 31.36 14.42
N GLY A 308 2.35 32.51 13.86
CA GLY A 308 3.76 32.85 13.58
C GLY A 308 4.30 32.29 12.26
N ALA A 309 3.63 31.30 11.67
CA ALA A 309 3.97 30.76 10.35
C ALA A 309 3.31 31.58 9.24
N VAL A 310 4.05 31.77 8.14
CA VAL A 310 3.49 32.36 6.91
C VAL A 310 2.98 31.25 6.02
N VAL A 311 1.74 31.39 5.58
CA VAL A 311 0.98 30.37 4.87
C VAL A 311 0.44 30.97 3.58
N MET A 312 0.75 30.34 2.46
CA MET A 312 0.14 30.63 1.17
C MET A 312 -1.04 29.69 0.94
N ALA A 313 -2.25 30.24 0.90
CA ALA A 313 -3.46 29.49 0.62
C ALA A 313 -3.82 29.64 -0.86
N ILE A 314 -3.91 28.53 -1.59
CA ILE A 314 -3.99 28.51 -3.06
C ILE A 314 -5.29 27.85 -3.51
N ARG A 315 -6.00 28.53 -4.41
CA ARG A 315 -7.00 27.99 -5.32
C ARG A 315 -6.35 27.65 -6.64
N PHE A 316 -6.62 26.47 -7.15
CA PHE A 316 -6.05 26.04 -8.41
C PHE A 316 -6.72 26.81 -9.56
N GLY A 317 -5.92 27.48 -10.39
CA GLY A 317 -6.35 27.83 -11.74
C GLY A 317 -6.75 26.59 -12.54
N ASP A 318 -7.46 26.79 -13.65
CA ASP A 318 -7.93 25.69 -14.49
C ASP A 318 -6.76 25.05 -15.24
N PHE A 319 -6.36 23.86 -14.81
CA PHE A 319 -5.33 23.05 -15.46
C PHE A 319 -5.94 21.82 -16.13
N ARG A 320 -5.22 21.27 -17.11
CA ARG A 320 -5.61 20.03 -17.77
C ARG A 320 -5.29 18.85 -16.87
N GLN A 321 -6.27 18.00 -16.62
CA GLN A 321 -6.06 16.75 -15.87
C GLN A 321 -5.70 15.64 -16.85
N LEU A 322 -4.81 14.72 -16.45
CA LEU A 322 -4.61 13.47 -17.20
C LEU A 322 -5.93 12.68 -17.16
N GLY A 323 -6.56 12.43 -18.31
CA GLY A 323 -7.95 11.98 -18.39
C GLY A 323 -8.22 10.75 -19.26
N GLY A 324 -9.25 10.00 -18.84
CA GLY A 324 -10.05 9.00 -19.55
C GLY A 324 -11.44 8.90 -18.88
N PRO A 325 -12.48 8.31 -19.49
CA PRO A 325 -13.82 8.29 -18.88
C PRO A 325 -13.79 7.58 -17.49
N GLY A 326 -14.17 8.32 -16.43
CA GLY A 326 -14.04 7.89 -15.02
C GLY A 326 -12.88 8.53 -14.24
N ILE A 327 -12.37 9.67 -14.70
CA ILE A 327 -11.18 10.42 -14.23
C ILE A 327 -10.89 10.31 -12.72
N ALA A 328 -9.69 9.81 -12.40
CA ALA A 328 -9.11 9.87 -11.06
C ALA A 328 -8.84 11.33 -10.67
N GLN A 329 -9.21 11.71 -9.46
CA GLN A 329 -8.99 13.07 -8.96
C GLN A 329 -7.48 13.37 -8.89
N PHE A 330 -7.02 14.43 -9.56
CA PHE A 330 -5.68 14.97 -9.34
C PHE A 330 -5.50 15.31 -7.87
N GLN A 331 -4.51 14.68 -7.23
CA GLN A 331 -4.10 15.00 -5.87
C GLN A 331 -2.65 15.41 -5.89
N LEU A 332 -2.34 16.54 -5.25
CA LEU A 332 -0.96 16.91 -5.01
C LEU A 332 -0.28 15.82 -4.16
N PRO A 333 1.04 15.63 -4.28
CA PRO A 333 1.81 14.82 -3.36
C PRO A 333 1.75 15.41 -1.93
N ASP A 334 1.67 14.57 -0.91
CA ASP A 334 1.61 15.02 0.49
C ASP A 334 2.92 15.69 0.95
N LYS A 335 4.06 15.34 0.32
CA LYS A 335 5.39 15.88 0.62
C LYS A 335 5.89 16.83 -0.49
N LEU A 336 4.98 17.54 -1.14
CA LEU A 336 5.33 18.45 -2.23
C LEU A 336 6.04 19.71 -1.70
N GLN A 337 7.23 19.98 -2.22
CA GLN A 337 7.93 21.26 -2.06
C GLN A 337 7.86 22.05 -3.36
N ILE A 338 7.45 23.30 -3.26
CA ILE A 338 7.30 24.20 -4.40
C ILE A 338 8.09 25.50 -4.19
N TYR A 339 8.39 26.15 -5.30
CA TYR A 339 8.82 27.54 -5.34
C TYR A 339 7.71 28.35 -6.00
N MET A 340 7.30 29.41 -5.34
CA MET A 340 6.20 30.28 -5.78
C MET A 340 6.75 31.64 -6.16
N ARG A 341 6.19 32.22 -7.21
CA ARG A 341 6.44 33.59 -7.64
C ARG A 341 5.12 34.31 -7.86
N TRP A 342 4.99 35.53 -7.37
CA TRP A 342 3.84 36.40 -7.66
C TRP A 342 4.29 37.87 -7.70
N GLU A 343 3.40 38.72 -8.21
CA GLU A 343 3.55 40.18 -8.28
C GLU A 343 2.40 40.85 -7.53
N ASP A 344 2.69 41.95 -6.83
CA ASP A 344 1.67 42.81 -6.23
C ASP A 344 1.23 43.93 -7.20
N ARG A 345 0.27 44.77 -6.79
CA ARG A 345 -0.21 45.93 -7.59
C ARG A 345 0.85 46.97 -7.89
N ALA A 346 1.94 47.01 -7.13
CA ALA A 346 3.06 47.92 -7.32
C ALA A 346 4.17 47.28 -8.17
N GLU A 347 3.90 46.14 -8.82
CA GLU A 347 4.82 45.36 -9.65
C GLU A 347 6.05 44.84 -8.88
N ASN A 348 5.98 44.74 -7.55
CA ASN A 348 7.04 44.08 -6.79
C ASN A 348 6.95 42.56 -6.97
N GLN A 349 8.06 41.94 -7.38
CA GLN A 349 8.16 40.49 -7.50
C GLN A 349 8.56 39.85 -6.17
N TYR A 350 7.83 38.80 -5.79
CA TYR A 350 8.11 37.99 -4.62
C TYR A 350 8.45 36.57 -5.03
N PHE A 351 9.36 35.95 -4.27
CA PHE A 351 9.79 34.57 -4.48
C PHE A 351 9.86 33.88 -3.13
N CYS A 352 9.21 32.72 -3.01
CA CYS A 352 9.32 31.94 -1.77
C CYS A 352 9.33 30.45 -2.05
N LYS A 353 10.08 29.72 -1.21
CA LYS A 353 9.99 28.27 -1.15
C LYS A 353 8.88 27.91 -0.16
N ALA A 354 8.08 26.90 -0.46
CA ALA A 354 7.05 26.43 0.46
C ALA A 354 6.87 24.91 0.40
N ALA A 355 6.36 24.35 1.49
CA ALA A 355 6.01 22.94 1.58
C ALA A 355 4.50 22.82 1.79
N ARG A 356 3.88 21.84 1.13
CA ARG A 356 2.44 21.60 1.28
C ARG A 356 2.11 21.26 2.74
N SER A 357 1.11 21.92 3.30
CA SER A 357 0.50 21.54 4.57
C SER A 357 -0.52 20.44 4.34
N THR A 358 -0.42 19.37 5.11
CA THR A 358 -1.46 18.33 5.25
C THR A 358 -2.31 18.54 6.50
N ILE A 359 -1.96 19.53 7.32
CA ILE A 359 -2.71 19.93 8.52
C ILE A 359 -3.79 20.92 8.07
N PRO A 360 -5.06 20.69 8.41
CA PRO A 360 -6.13 21.64 8.10
C PRO A 360 -5.88 22.94 8.87
N ILE A 361 -5.70 24.04 8.13
CA ILE A 361 -5.62 25.40 8.68
C ILE A 361 -6.94 26.08 8.35
N GLU A 362 -7.67 26.50 9.39
CA GLU A 362 -8.92 27.24 9.24
C GLU A 362 -8.61 28.63 8.69
N LEU A 363 -9.12 28.91 7.49
CA LEU A 363 -9.02 30.19 6.81
C LEU A 363 -10.43 30.71 6.49
N PRO A 364 -10.61 32.04 6.34
CA PRO A 364 -11.92 32.66 6.13
C PRO A 364 -12.59 32.20 4.84
N THR A 365 -11.76 31.80 3.88
CA THR A 365 -12.14 31.48 2.51
C THR A 365 -11.72 30.05 2.18
N ALA A 366 -12.51 29.33 1.37
CA ALA A 366 -12.15 27.99 0.90
C ALA A 366 -11.02 28.04 -0.15
N TYR A 367 -9.96 27.27 0.07
CA TYR A 367 -8.81 27.07 -0.82
C TYR A 367 -8.63 25.59 -1.15
N ASP A 368 -8.00 25.28 -2.28
CA ASP A 368 -7.75 23.90 -2.74
C ASP A 368 -6.55 23.27 -2.05
N ALA A 369 -5.52 24.06 -1.75
CA ALA A 369 -4.32 23.62 -1.06
C ALA A 369 -3.72 24.74 -0.21
N ILE A 370 -2.97 24.34 0.81
CA ILE A 370 -2.28 25.26 1.71
C ILE A 370 -0.81 24.91 1.72
N PHE A 371 0.05 25.91 1.61
CA PHE A 371 1.51 25.76 1.59
C PHE A 371 2.12 26.62 2.69
N ILE A 372 2.97 26.02 3.51
CA ILE A 372 3.72 26.72 4.55
C ILE A 372 5.00 27.27 3.92
N VAL A 373 5.16 28.59 3.95
CA VAL A 373 6.32 29.26 3.40
C VAL A 373 7.53 28.97 4.27
N SER A 374 8.58 28.45 3.62
CA SER A 374 9.87 28.19 4.22
C SER A 374 10.67 29.50 4.21
N LYS A 375 10.96 30.05 5.40
CA LYS A 375 11.78 31.27 5.57
C LYS A 375 11.22 32.50 4.84
N PRO A 376 10.02 32.96 5.22
CA PRO A 376 9.47 34.20 4.67
C PRO A 376 10.37 35.37 5.03
N ASP A 377 10.77 36.17 4.04
CA ASP A 377 11.46 37.43 4.27
C ASP A 377 10.50 38.50 4.84
N ASN A 378 11.04 39.63 5.29
CA ASN A 378 10.22 40.69 5.87
C ASN A 378 9.17 41.20 4.86
N LYS A 379 9.52 41.29 3.58
CA LYS A 379 8.57 41.72 2.53
C LYS A 379 7.37 40.79 2.39
N VAL A 380 7.59 39.47 2.43
CA VAL A 380 6.53 38.46 2.38
C VAL A 380 5.70 38.47 3.67
N ARG A 381 6.32 38.73 4.82
CA ARG A 381 5.61 38.90 6.10
C ARG A 381 4.74 40.16 6.11
N ASP A 382 5.27 41.28 5.62
CA ASP A 382 4.56 42.55 5.52
C ASP A 382 3.39 42.48 4.51
N ALA A 383 3.50 41.59 3.51
CA ALA A 383 2.44 41.30 2.55
C ALA A 383 1.36 40.32 3.09
N CYS A 384 1.51 39.78 4.30
CA CYS A 384 0.53 38.86 4.86
C CYS A 384 -0.76 39.60 5.27
N VAL A 385 -1.90 39.04 4.90
CA VAL A 385 -3.21 39.49 5.36
C VAL A 385 -3.53 38.76 6.67
N ASN A 386 -4.05 39.48 7.65
CA ASN A 386 -4.58 38.86 8.85
C ASN A 386 -5.88 38.12 8.49
N PRO A 387 -6.04 36.82 8.82
CA PRO A 387 -7.26 36.08 8.53
C PRO A 387 -8.54 36.77 9.01
N ALA A 388 -8.51 37.51 10.13
CA ALA A 388 -9.68 38.22 10.65
C ALA A 388 -10.15 39.41 9.79
N ASP A 389 -9.25 39.98 9.00
CA ASP A 389 -9.46 41.22 8.24
C ASP A 389 -9.76 40.96 6.75
N ASP A 390 -9.83 39.68 6.35
CA ASP A 390 -10.07 39.25 4.97
C ASP A 390 -11.57 39.21 4.63
N SER A 391 -12.12 40.37 4.25
CA SER A 391 -13.54 40.48 3.88
C SER A 391 -13.85 40.14 2.42
N GLN A 392 -12.83 40.03 1.55
CA GLN A 392 -12.82 39.59 0.14
C GLN A 392 -11.45 39.95 -0.49
N GLY A 393 -10.36 39.55 0.16
CA GLY A 393 -9.00 40.00 -0.15
C GLY A 393 -8.58 39.82 -1.60
N GLU A 394 -7.71 40.72 -2.05
CA GLU A 394 -7.10 40.69 -3.37
C GLU A 394 -6.40 39.34 -3.61
N THR A 395 -6.79 38.66 -4.68
CA THR A 395 -6.25 37.33 -5.00
C THR A 395 -4.99 37.47 -5.83
N LEU A 396 -3.85 37.02 -5.28
CA LEU A 396 -2.56 37.07 -5.95
C LEU A 396 -2.50 35.98 -7.02
N LYS A 397 -1.97 36.34 -8.19
CA LYS A 397 -1.68 35.40 -9.27
C LYS A 397 -0.32 34.76 -8.99
N ILE A 398 -0.33 33.46 -8.69
CA ILE A 398 0.84 32.71 -8.21
C ILE A 398 1.30 31.75 -9.31
N HIS A 399 2.52 31.94 -9.74
CA HIS A 399 3.23 31.00 -10.60
C HIS A 399 4.01 29.98 -9.75
N ILE A 400 3.91 28.70 -10.08
CA ILE A 400 4.49 27.61 -9.27
C ILE A 400 5.52 26.81 -10.07
N THR A 401 6.66 26.57 -9.46
CA THR A 401 7.63 25.55 -9.89
C THR A 401 7.88 24.58 -8.73
N SER A 402 8.46 23.40 -8.96
CA SER A 402 8.73 22.45 -7.85
C SER A 402 10.07 21.74 -7.98
N SER A 403 10.57 21.25 -6.86
CA SER A 403 11.63 20.25 -6.79
C SER A 403 11.07 19.01 -6.12
N GLU A 404 10.98 17.89 -6.84
CA GLU A 404 10.53 16.62 -6.25
C GLU A 404 11.70 15.73 -5.83
N SER A 405 11.52 15.03 -4.70
CA SER A 405 12.44 13.98 -4.29
C SER A 405 12.20 12.73 -5.13
N LYS A 406 13.20 12.32 -5.90
CA LYS A 406 13.19 11.07 -6.65
C LYS A 406 13.55 9.84 -5.80
N PHE A 407 13.65 9.98 -4.47
CA PHE A 407 14.16 8.92 -3.59
C PHE A 407 13.41 7.60 -3.73
N THR A 408 12.08 7.61 -3.62
CA THR A 408 11.25 6.39 -3.74
C THR A 408 11.40 5.75 -5.11
N LEU A 409 11.41 6.56 -6.18
CA LEU A 409 11.64 6.07 -7.53
C LEU A 409 13.03 5.43 -7.65
N THR A 410 14.10 6.13 -7.27
CA THR A 410 15.48 5.63 -7.34
C THR A 410 15.64 4.32 -6.55
N SER A 411 14.99 4.20 -5.39
CA SER A 411 14.96 2.97 -4.60
C SER A 411 14.33 1.81 -5.37
N ARG A 412 13.15 2.03 -5.96
CA ARG A 412 12.41 1.04 -6.77
C ARG A 412 13.18 0.64 -8.02
N LEU A 413 13.68 1.60 -8.80
CA LEU A 413 14.48 1.33 -10.00
C LEU A 413 15.75 0.55 -9.67
N GLY A 414 16.44 0.94 -8.59
CA GLY A 414 17.62 0.22 -8.11
C GLY A 414 17.28 -1.22 -7.67
N THR A 415 16.11 -1.45 -7.08
CA THR A 415 15.63 -2.80 -6.74
C THR A 415 15.43 -3.67 -7.97
N ALA A 416 14.73 -3.14 -8.99
CA ALA A 416 14.52 -3.87 -10.24
C ALA A 416 15.84 -4.22 -10.94
N ILE A 417 16.80 -3.28 -11.02
CA ILE A 417 18.12 -3.51 -11.62
C ILE A 417 18.90 -4.56 -10.82
N ASN A 418 18.89 -4.48 -9.48
CA ASN A 418 19.61 -5.41 -8.62
C ASN A 418 19.05 -6.83 -8.64
N LEU A 419 17.81 -7.02 -9.12
CA LEU A 419 17.27 -8.33 -9.40
C LEU A 419 18.18 -9.12 -10.35
N MET A 420 18.81 -8.45 -11.31
CA MET A 420 19.65 -9.08 -12.34
C MET A 420 21.09 -9.37 -11.90
N HIS A 421 21.43 -9.10 -10.64
CA HIS A 421 22.77 -9.35 -10.13
C HIS A 421 22.96 -10.83 -9.76
N ASP A 422 24.17 -11.37 -9.96
CA ASP A 422 24.46 -12.79 -9.74
C ASP A 422 24.13 -13.27 -8.31
N ASP A 423 24.49 -12.49 -7.28
CA ASP A 423 24.11 -12.77 -5.87
C ASP A 423 22.60 -12.82 -5.60
N SER A 424 21.77 -12.23 -6.48
CA SER A 424 20.31 -12.27 -6.36
C SER A 424 19.71 -13.58 -6.87
N SER A 425 20.51 -14.40 -7.58
CA SER A 425 20.06 -15.65 -8.21
C SER A 425 19.45 -16.66 -7.23
N ARG A 426 19.92 -16.67 -5.98
CA ARG A 426 19.36 -17.51 -4.90
C ARG A 426 17.87 -17.25 -4.65
N TRP A 427 17.38 -16.05 -4.99
CA TRP A 427 15.98 -15.67 -4.84
C TRP A 427 15.14 -15.94 -6.09
N TYR A 428 15.74 -16.30 -7.24
CA TYR A 428 15.00 -16.47 -8.50
C TYR A 428 13.88 -17.51 -8.42
N PRO A 429 14.08 -18.71 -7.82
CA PRO A 429 12.98 -19.68 -7.77
C PRO A 429 11.76 -19.16 -7.01
N LEU A 430 11.99 -18.39 -5.93
CA LEU A 430 10.95 -17.69 -5.18
C LEU A 430 10.29 -16.58 -6.02
N LEU A 431 11.11 -15.72 -6.64
CA LEU A 431 10.64 -14.55 -7.37
C LEU A 431 9.84 -14.92 -8.62
N LEU A 432 10.31 -15.89 -9.40
CA LEU A 432 9.62 -16.40 -10.59
C LEU A 432 8.30 -17.09 -10.23
N ASN A 433 8.23 -17.67 -9.02
CA ASN A 433 7.04 -18.29 -8.45
C ASN A 433 6.51 -19.46 -9.29
N HIS A 434 7.43 -20.20 -9.92
CA HIS A 434 7.14 -21.37 -10.75
C HIS A 434 6.90 -22.63 -9.92
N ASP A 435 7.81 -22.89 -8.98
CA ASP A 435 7.78 -24.10 -8.17
C ASP A 435 8.44 -23.89 -6.82
N CYS A 436 7.62 -23.83 -5.77
CA CYS A 436 8.12 -23.73 -4.40
C CYS A 436 8.65 -25.06 -3.85
N THR A 437 8.35 -26.20 -4.47
CA THR A 437 8.82 -27.52 -4.00
C THR A 437 10.29 -27.75 -4.30
N ALA A 438 10.85 -27.01 -5.25
CA ALA A 438 12.28 -27.01 -5.58
C ALA A 438 13.14 -26.23 -4.56
N LEU A 439 12.53 -25.45 -3.67
CA LEU A 439 13.24 -24.66 -2.66
C LEU A 439 13.59 -25.49 -1.43
N GLU A 440 14.85 -25.44 -1.01
CA GLU A 440 15.30 -26.13 0.20
C GLU A 440 14.69 -25.50 1.47
N PRO A 441 14.24 -26.30 2.44
CA PRO A 441 13.88 -25.81 3.76
C PRO A 441 15.09 -25.25 4.50
N VAL A 442 14.91 -24.12 5.18
CA VAL A 442 15.94 -23.42 5.93
C VAL A 442 15.50 -23.27 7.38
N ASP A 443 16.36 -23.65 8.31
CA ASP A 443 16.20 -23.28 9.72
C ASP A 443 16.65 -21.84 9.94
N LEU A 444 15.71 -20.90 10.01
CA LEU A 444 16.02 -19.48 10.20
C LEU A 444 16.67 -19.19 11.54
N ALA A 445 16.46 -20.03 12.55
CA ALA A 445 17.04 -19.83 13.88
C ALA A 445 18.54 -20.13 13.89
N LEU A 446 18.98 -21.13 13.12
CA LEU A 446 20.37 -21.54 13.01
C LEU A 446 21.12 -20.94 11.82
N LYS A 447 20.42 -20.45 10.78
CA LYS A 447 21.10 -19.86 9.62
C LYS A 447 21.89 -18.61 10.02
N ARG A 448 23.13 -18.55 9.52
CA ARG A 448 24.06 -17.43 9.68
C ARG A 448 24.67 -17.07 8.33
N VAL A 449 25.37 -15.95 8.26
CA VAL A 449 26.23 -15.64 7.10
C VAL A 449 27.36 -16.68 6.99
N GLU A 450 27.88 -16.91 5.78
CA GLU A 450 28.82 -18.01 5.48
C GLU A 450 30.05 -18.03 6.42
N ASP A 451 30.53 -16.86 6.84
CA ASP A 451 31.70 -16.70 7.72
C ASP A 451 31.40 -16.79 9.23
N VAL A 452 30.22 -17.30 9.62
CA VAL A 452 29.81 -17.47 11.01
C VAL A 452 29.43 -18.92 11.26
N HIS A 453 30.24 -19.61 12.05
CA HIS A 453 30.01 -21.01 12.41
C HIS A 453 29.02 -21.12 13.57
N VAL A 454 28.08 -22.05 13.44
CA VAL A 454 27.15 -22.41 14.50
C VAL A 454 27.89 -23.31 15.49
N THR A 455 28.10 -22.83 16.72
CA THR A 455 28.72 -23.62 17.79
C THR A 455 27.64 -24.31 18.64
N PRO A 456 27.97 -25.36 19.41
CA PRO A 456 27.01 -25.99 20.33
C PRO A 456 26.39 -25.01 21.33
N GLU A 457 27.11 -23.95 21.72
CA GLU A 457 26.58 -22.90 22.59
C GLU A 457 25.50 -22.06 21.89
N VAL A 458 25.69 -21.77 20.60
CA VAL A 458 24.69 -21.07 19.77
C VAL A 458 23.45 -21.93 19.61
N GLU A 459 23.61 -23.22 19.33
CA GLU A 459 22.48 -24.16 19.24
C GLU A 459 21.70 -24.23 20.55
N ALA A 460 22.39 -24.36 21.69
CA ALA A 460 21.75 -24.37 23.00
C ALA A 460 20.99 -23.07 23.31
N ALA A 461 21.58 -21.91 22.96
CA ALA A 461 20.93 -20.61 23.12
C ALA A 461 19.69 -20.48 22.23
N VAL A 462 19.76 -20.99 20.99
CA VAL A 462 18.64 -21.04 20.05
C VAL A 462 17.52 -21.92 20.58
N GLU A 463 17.81 -23.12 21.07
CA GLU A 463 16.79 -24.01 21.65
C GLU A 463 16.15 -23.41 22.90
N ALA A 464 16.94 -22.77 23.78
CA ALA A 464 16.41 -22.09 24.95
C ALA A 464 15.45 -20.95 24.58
N ALA A 465 15.85 -20.09 23.63
CA ALA A 465 15.02 -18.99 23.14
C ALA A 465 13.78 -19.50 22.37
N TYR A 466 13.89 -20.61 21.65
CA TYR A 466 12.79 -21.18 20.89
C TYR A 466 11.74 -21.81 21.81
N ASN A 467 12.16 -22.54 22.84
CA ASN A 467 11.28 -23.05 23.89
C ASN A 467 10.60 -21.90 24.67
N TRP A 468 11.34 -20.81 24.93
CA TRP A 468 10.76 -19.59 25.47
C TRP A 468 9.65 -19.02 24.57
N ALA A 469 9.87 -18.90 23.25
CA ALA A 469 8.86 -18.39 22.34
C ALA A 469 7.61 -19.28 22.28
N LEU A 470 7.79 -20.60 22.26
CA LEU A 470 6.70 -21.58 22.31
C LEU A 470 5.92 -21.54 23.63
N GLY A 471 6.59 -21.24 24.74
CA GLY A 471 5.99 -21.14 26.08
C GLY A 471 5.61 -19.73 26.51
N TYR A 472 5.76 -18.71 25.64
CA TYR A 472 5.60 -17.30 26.01
C TYR A 472 4.18 -17.00 26.53
N GLN A 473 3.17 -17.61 25.90
CA GLN A 473 1.78 -17.57 26.33
C GLN A 473 1.05 -18.84 25.90
N ASN A 474 -0.23 -18.95 26.25
CA ASN A 474 -1.07 -20.04 25.78
C ASN A 474 -1.48 -19.81 24.31
N TRP A 475 -0.60 -20.18 23.39
CA TRP A 475 -0.83 -20.11 21.96
C TRP A 475 -1.88 -21.11 21.51
N ASN A 476 -2.71 -20.72 20.54
CA ASN A 476 -3.54 -21.69 19.82
C ASN A 476 -2.67 -22.47 18.80
N GLU A 477 -3.20 -23.58 18.26
CA GLU A 477 -2.44 -24.45 17.34
C GLU A 477 -1.97 -23.75 16.06
N GLU A 478 -2.76 -22.80 15.54
CA GLU A 478 -2.41 -22.05 14.33
C GLU A 478 -1.24 -21.07 14.57
N GLN A 479 -1.20 -20.41 15.73
CA GLN A 479 -0.09 -19.54 16.14
C GLN A 479 1.17 -20.38 16.46
N LEU A 480 1.02 -21.53 17.12
CA LEU A 480 2.14 -22.46 17.33
C LEU A 480 2.71 -22.96 16.00
N LYS A 481 1.85 -23.27 15.02
CA LYS A 481 2.30 -23.64 13.67
C LYS A 481 3.09 -22.51 13.00
N ALA A 482 2.68 -21.25 13.18
CA ALA A 482 3.41 -20.10 12.68
C ALA A 482 4.81 -20.00 13.32
N ILE A 483 4.93 -20.15 14.65
CA ILE A 483 6.22 -20.14 15.36
C ILE A 483 7.09 -21.34 14.94
N ARG A 484 6.50 -22.53 14.79
CA ARG A 484 7.22 -23.74 14.38
C ARG A 484 7.77 -23.67 12.96
N SER A 485 7.11 -22.92 12.07
CA SER A 485 7.52 -22.80 10.67
C SER A 485 8.90 -22.17 10.47
N LEU A 486 9.43 -21.44 11.46
CA LEU A 486 10.76 -20.82 11.41
C LEU A 486 11.90 -21.83 11.21
N ARG A 487 11.74 -23.04 11.75
CA ARG A 487 12.76 -24.10 11.68
C ARG A 487 12.77 -24.82 10.33
N GLN A 488 11.76 -24.58 9.49
CA GLN A 488 11.57 -25.23 8.18
C GLN A 488 11.06 -24.23 7.14
N ALA A 489 11.64 -23.03 7.11
CA ALA A 489 11.25 -21.97 6.19
C ALA A 489 11.67 -22.32 4.76
N VAL A 490 10.71 -22.58 3.88
CA VAL A 490 10.98 -22.93 2.48
C VAL A 490 11.67 -21.76 1.77
N GLY A 491 12.88 -21.99 1.26
CA GLY A 491 13.70 -20.94 0.64
C GLY A 491 14.02 -19.77 1.58
N GLY A 492 13.95 -19.96 2.91
CA GLY A 492 14.12 -18.90 3.90
C GLY A 492 12.94 -17.94 4.03
N ILE A 493 11.76 -18.29 3.51
CA ILE A 493 10.55 -17.46 3.59
C ILE A 493 9.51 -18.11 4.50
N VAL A 494 8.92 -17.30 5.38
CA VAL A 494 7.76 -17.68 6.21
C VAL A 494 6.61 -16.73 5.89
N MET A 495 5.43 -17.29 5.63
CA MET A 495 4.22 -16.52 5.36
C MET A 495 3.13 -16.86 6.37
N VAL A 496 2.59 -15.82 7.00
CA VAL A 496 1.44 -15.94 7.90
C VAL A 496 0.33 -15.02 7.39
N THR A 497 -0.86 -15.57 7.20
CA THR A 497 -2.05 -14.77 6.88
C THR A 497 -3.11 -14.94 7.93
N GLY A 498 -4.02 -13.98 8.04
CA GLY A 498 -5.19 -14.18 8.88
C GLY A 498 -6.07 -12.95 8.97
N PRO A 499 -7.36 -13.10 9.29
CA PRO A 499 -8.28 -11.99 9.53
C PRO A 499 -7.82 -11.01 10.62
N ALA A 500 -8.54 -9.91 10.77
CA ALA A 500 -8.35 -9.01 11.90
C ALA A 500 -8.54 -9.73 13.25
N GLY A 501 -7.70 -9.42 14.23
CA GLY A 501 -7.83 -9.96 15.59
C GLY A 501 -7.26 -11.36 15.83
N THR A 502 -6.60 -12.00 14.86
CA THR A 502 -6.03 -13.35 15.03
C THR A 502 -4.66 -13.41 15.71
N GLY A 503 -4.16 -12.27 16.23
CA GLY A 503 -2.89 -12.21 16.94
C GLY A 503 -1.63 -12.13 16.06
N LYS A 504 -1.76 -11.82 14.76
CA LYS A 504 -0.61 -11.66 13.83
C LYS A 504 0.51 -10.78 14.39
N THR A 505 0.19 -9.57 14.86
CA THR A 505 1.17 -8.62 15.39
C THR A 505 1.87 -9.15 16.65
N LEU A 506 1.16 -9.89 17.50
CA LEU A 506 1.74 -10.49 18.71
C LEU A 506 2.72 -11.62 18.37
N VAL A 507 2.34 -12.50 17.43
CA VAL A 507 3.27 -13.50 16.88
C VAL A 507 4.51 -12.80 16.34
N LEU A 508 4.33 -11.76 15.52
CA LEU A 508 5.44 -10.98 14.95
C LEU A 508 6.37 -10.41 16.03
N GLN A 509 5.84 -9.83 17.09
CA GLN A 509 6.62 -9.26 18.20
C GLN A 509 7.46 -10.31 18.94
N VAL A 510 6.85 -11.46 19.25
CA VAL A 510 7.55 -12.58 19.89
C VAL A 510 8.66 -13.12 18.98
N LEU A 511 8.41 -13.20 17.67
CA LEU A 511 9.41 -13.61 16.70
C LEU A 511 10.58 -12.60 16.60
N CYS A 512 10.29 -11.29 16.54
CA CYS A 512 11.33 -10.27 16.58
C CYS A 512 12.16 -10.35 17.87
N ALA A 513 11.50 -10.54 19.02
CA ALA A 513 12.17 -10.73 20.30
C ALA A 513 13.03 -11.99 20.33
N PHE A 514 12.54 -13.10 19.77
CA PHE A 514 13.29 -14.34 19.62
C PHE A 514 14.59 -14.14 18.84
N PHE A 515 14.52 -13.56 17.62
CA PHE A 515 15.72 -13.32 16.82
C PHE A 515 16.69 -12.31 17.46
N TYR A 516 16.15 -11.31 18.18
CA TYR A 516 16.96 -10.39 18.96
C TYR A 516 17.67 -11.09 20.14
N LYS A 517 17.03 -12.05 20.82
CA LYS A 517 17.65 -12.78 21.93
C LYS A 517 18.79 -13.70 21.47
N ILE A 518 18.73 -14.25 20.25
CA ILE A 518 19.73 -15.21 19.73
C ILE A 518 20.92 -14.61 18.95
N GLY A 519 21.12 -13.28 19.01
CA GLY A 519 22.29 -12.65 18.36
C GLY A 519 22.07 -12.05 16.96
N LEU A 520 20.91 -12.25 16.32
CA LEU A 520 20.65 -11.75 14.96
C LEU A 520 20.22 -10.28 14.86
N HIS A 521 20.50 -9.65 13.73
CA HIS A 521 19.92 -8.35 13.38
C HIS A 521 18.50 -8.54 12.85
N VAL A 522 17.59 -7.66 13.25
CA VAL A 522 16.17 -7.71 12.92
C VAL A 522 15.79 -6.42 12.20
N LEU A 523 15.35 -6.55 10.95
CA LEU A 523 14.77 -5.45 10.19
C LEU A 523 13.25 -5.56 10.20
N PHE A 524 12.57 -4.65 10.86
CA PHE A 524 11.10 -4.56 10.82
C PHE A 524 10.66 -3.53 9.78
N LEU A 525 9.84 -3.96 8.84
CA LEU A 525 9.27 -3.15 7.77
C LEU A 525 7.74 -3.18 7.82
N ALA A 526 7.12 -2.05 7.49
CA ALA A 526 5.69 -1.98 7.22
C ALA A 526 5.39 -0.90 6.16
N PRO A 527 4.28 -0.99 5.42
CA PRO A 527 3.98 -0.05 4.34
C PRO A 527 3.64 1.37 4.82
N ALA A 528 3.11 1.53 6.04
CA ALA A 528 2.74 2.85 6.57
C ALA A 528 3.40 3.19 7.91
N ASN A 529 3.62 4.49 8.13
CA ASN A 529 4.18 5.01 9.38
C ASN A 529 3.30 4.72 10.61
N SER A 530 1.98 4.59 10.43
CA SER A 530 1.07 4.18 11.52
C SER A 530 1.31 2.73 11.94
N ASN A 531 1.60 1.81 11.00
CA ASN A 531 1.90 0.42 11.29
C ASN A 531 3.21 0.28 12.08
N VAL A 532 4.27 0.97 11.63
CA VAL A 532 5.55 0.99 12.37
C VAL A 532 5.38 1.58 13.78
N LYS A 533 4.53 2.62 13.91
CA LYS A 533 4.23 3.21 15.22
C LYS A 533 3.58 2.20 16.17
N ASP A 534 2.52 1.53 15.70
CA ASP A 534 1.77 0.56 16.50
C ASP A 534 2.66 -0.62 16.93
N PHE A 535 3.45 -1.16 16.01
CA PHE A 535 4.40 -2.24 16.31
C PHE A 535 5.40 -1.84 17.39
N MET A 536 6.09 -0.70 17.22
CA MET A 536 7.10 -0.23 18.17
C MET A 536 6.51 0.06 19.56
N SER A 537 5.29 0.60 19.60
CA SER A 537 4.56 0.89 20.83
C SER A 537 4.33 -0.38 21.65
N LYS A 538 3.76 -1.40 21.00
CA LYS A 538 3.46 -2.67 21.66
C LYS A 538 4.74 -3.47 21.96
N LEU A 539 5.76 -3.41 21.10
CA LEU A 539 7.05 -4.09 21.32
C LEU A 539 7.74 -3.55 22.58
N SER A 540 7.85 -2.23 22.74
CA SER A 540 8.51 -1.61 23.91
C SER A 540 7.79 -1.90 25.22
N LYS A 541 6.46 -2.10 25.20
CA LYS A 541 5.67 -2.50 26.36
C LYS A 541 5.86 -3.97 26.74
N LEU A 542 5.90 -4.86 25.74
CA LEU A 542 6.03 -6.30 25.95
C LEU A 542 7.47 -6.72 26.27
N PHE A 543 8.45 -6.06 25.66
CA PHE A 543 9.86 -6.40 25.74
C PHE A 543 10.71 -5.14 25.97
N PRO A 544 10.65 -4.54 27.18
CA PRO A 544 11.40 -3.32 27.50
C PRO A 544 12.92 -3.50 27.41
N GLU A 545 13.42 -4.74 27.44
CA GLU A 545 14.83 -5.07 27.25
C GLU A 545 15.32 -4.95 25.80
N ILE A 546 14.41 -4.87 24.82
CA ILE A 546 14.76 -4.79 23.41
C ILE A 546 15.05 -3.34 23.02
N GLU A 547 16.30 -3.08 22.69
CA GLU A 547 16.73 -1.78 22.19
C GLU A 547 16.44 -1.64 20.68
N ALA A 548 15.21 -1.22 20.39
CA ALA A 548 14.72 -0.97 19.04
C ALA A 548 14.86 0.51 18.64
N THR A 549 15.27 0.76 17.39
CA THR A 549 15.36 2.12 16.81
C THR A 549 14.40 2.27 15.64
N ARG A 550 13.54 3.29 15.69
CA ARG A 550 12.69 3.68 14.57
C ARG A 550 13.38 4.72 13.70
N VAL A 551 13.49 4.45 12.40
CA VAL A 551 14.11 5.39 11.44
C VAL A 551 13.04 6.05 10.57
N PHE A 552 13.03 7.38 10.56
CA PHE A 552 12.17 8.19 9.72
C PHE A 552 12.88 8.63 8.43
N PRO A 553 12.16 9.14 7.41
CA PRO A 553 12.80 9.75 6.24
C PRO A 553 13.61 10.99 6.64
N SER A 554 14.77 11.17 6.01
CA SER A 554 15.70 12.30 6.28
C SER A 554 15.12 13.71 6.01
N SER A 555 13.94 13.80 5.37
CA SER A 555 13.17 15.05 5.23
C SER A 555 12.40 15.44 6.49
N GLN A 556 12.22 14.51 7.43
CA GLN A 556 11.68 14.75 8.77
C GLN A 556 12.78 14.96 9.82
N ASP A 557 14.05 14.78 9.44
CA ASP A 557 15.21 15.02 10.30
C ASP A 557 15.56 16.52 10.34
N PHE A 558 15.85 17.00 11.55
CA PHE A 558 16.43 18.32 11.81
C PHE A 558 17.83 18.41 11.17
N SER A 559 18.11 19.46 10.38
CA SER A 559 19.43 19.72 9.80
C SER A 559 19.77 21.22 9.80
N PRO A 560 20.67 21.65 10.69
CA PRO A 560 21.19 23.02 10.75
C PRO A 560 21.89 23.49 9.49
N ASP A 561 22.53 22.59 8.73
CA ASP A 561 23.26 22.95 7.51
C ASP A 561 22.32 23.35 6.35
N LYS A 562 21.09 22.79 6.34
CA LYS A 562 19.99 23.29 5.49
C LYS A 562 19.53 24.68 5.94
N LEU A 563 19.73 25.04 7.21
CA LEU A 563 19.34 26.34 7.76
C LEU A 563 20.41 27.43 7.50
N SER A 564 21.71 27.11 7.59
CA SER A 564 22.83 28.05 7.38
C SER A 564 23.05 28.43 5.91
N LYS A 565 22.99 27.49 4.97
CA LYS A 565 23.11 27.79 3.51
C LYS A 565 22.05 28.76 2.99
N ASN A 566 20.91 28.77 3.65
CA ASN A 566 19.80 29.70 3.40
C ASN A 566 20.01 31.08 4.06
N ALA A 567 20.89 31.20 5.06
CA ALA A 567 21.27 32.46 5.70
C ALA A 567 22.40 33.17 4.93
N CYS A 568 23.37 32.43 4.38
CA CYS A 568 24.47 33.00 3.60
C CYS A 568 24.00 33.70 2.31
N LEU A 569 22.92 33.20 1.67
CA LEU A 569 22.30 33.85 0.51
C LEU A 569 21.68 35.22 0.83
N ALA A 570 21.41 35.52 2.09
CA ALA A 570 20.91 36.83 2.54
C ALA A 570 22.04 37.83 2.85
N GLU A 571 23.30 37.37 2.96
CA GLU A 571 24.45 38.24 3.26
C GLU A 571 25.07 38.89 2.02
N ASP A 572 24.94 38.30 0.83
CA ASP A 572 25.44 38.90 -0.42
C ASP A 572 24.68 40.18 -0.84
N LEU A 573 23.56 40.50 -0.20
CA LEU A 573 22.76 41.72 -0.43
C LEU A 573 23.05 42.87 0.54
N LYS A 574 23.97 42.70 1.51
CA LYS A 574 24.31 43.72 2.52
C LYS A 574 25.48 44.65 2.13
N LYS A 575 25.68 44.90 0.83
CA LYS A 575 26.61 45.95 0.35
C LYS A 575 25.85 47.14 -0.26
N SER A 576 25.04 47.80 0.54
CA SER A 576 24.76 49.24 0.35
C SER A 576 24.42 49.87 1.70
N SER A 577 25.15 50.96 1.98
CA SER A 577 25.24 51.71 3.22
C SER A 577 24.06 52.67 3.41
N ASP A 578 23.41 52.64 4.58
CA ASP A 578 23.41 53.74 5.58
C ASP A 578 22.27 53.57 6.60
N GLY A 579 22.64 53.43 7.89
CA GLY A 579 21.73 53.51 9.04
C GLY A 579 22.14 52.61 10.23
N PRO A 580 22.21 53.12 11.48
CA PRO A 580 22.60 52.34 12.65
C PRO A 580 21.48 51.41 13.15
N PRO A 581 21.81 50.36 13.94
CA PRO A 581 20.97 49.19 14.13
C PRO A 581 19.86 49.43 15.15
N GLN A 582 18.66 48.92 14.87
CA GLN A 582 17.68 48.62 15.89
C GLN A 582 17.40 47.12 15.89
N ASP A 583 17.58 46.56 17.08
CA ASP A 583 17.40 45.16 17.44
C ASP A 583 16.04 44.61 16.99
N THR A 584 16.10 43.56 16.18
CA THR A 584 15.26 42.39 16.37
C THR A 584 16.15 41.18 16.14
N ASP A 585 16.79 40.78 17.25
CA ASP A 585 17.46 39.50 17.38
C ASP A 585 16.47 38.34 17.25
N CYS A 586 17.03 37.20 16.82
CA CYS A 586 16.55 35.82 16.97
C CYS A 586 15.05 35.55 17.09
N ASP A 587 14.45 34.88 16.10
CA ASP A 587 13.20 34.13 16.38
C ASP A 587 12.81 33.05 15.34
N LEU A 588 13.76 32.48 14.59
CA LEU A 588 13.47 31.37 13.66
C LEU A 588 14.30 30.12 13.96
N LEU A 589 15.52 30.31 14.46
CA LEU A 589 16.38 29.21 14.93
C LEU A 589 16.07 28.82 16.38
N GLU A 590 15.78 29.79 17.25
CA GLU A 590 15.13 29.51 18.52
C GLU A 590 13.77 28.89 18.30
N PHE A 591 12.96 29.32 17.32
CA PHE A 591 11.63 28.75 17.09
C PHE A 591 11.65 27.32 16.54
N ASP A 592 12.60 26.91 15.68
CA ASP A 592 12.69 25.52 15.19
C ASP A 592 13.38 24.59 16.21
N MET A 593 14.27 25.12 17.06
CA MET A 593 14.78 24.42 18.23
C MET A 593 13.72 24.26 19.32
N VAL A 594 13.01 25.34 19.64
CA VAL A 594 11.84 25.36 20.51
C VAL A 594 10.74 24.53 19.88
N ARG A 595 10.62 24.39 18.55
CA ARG A 595 9.70 23.45 17.92
C ARG A 595 10.17 22.01 18.12
N ALA A 596 11.46 21.70 17.98
CA ALA A 596 12.01 20.41 18.41
C ALA A 596 11.93 20.20 19.95
N GLU A 597 11.86 21.26 20.75
CA GLU A 597 11.78 21.26 22.22
C GLU A 597 10.32 21.26 22.75
N VAL A 598 9.38 21.79 21.97
CA VAL A 598 7.93 21.88 22.21
C VAL A 598 7.22 20.68 21.60
N ASP A 599 7.70 20.17 20.46
CA ASP A 599 7.31 18.86 19.94
C ASP A 599 7.81 17.74 20.88
N SER A 600 8.91 17.96 21.61
CA SER A 600 9.36 17.07 22.71
C SER A 600 8.71 17.35 24.08
N ARG A 601 7.69 18.22 24.16
CA ARG A 601 6.77 18.34 25.31
C ARG A 601 5.36 17.82 24.94
N PRO A 602 4.54 17.36 25.91
CA PRO A 602 3.71 16.17 25.79
C PRO A 602 2.38 16.37 25.04
N LYS A 603 2.42 16.81 23.77
CA LYS A 603 1.26 16.75 22.87
C LYS A 603 1.29 15.57 21.88
N PHE A 604 2.39 14.82 21.83
CA PHE A 604 2.47 13.49 21.23
C PHE A 604 3.34 12.61 22.15
N GLY A 605 2.72 11.92 23.11
CA GLY A 605 3.41 11.24 24.22
C GLY A 605 4.38 10.12 23.82
N ALA A 606 5.31 9.76 24.72
CA ALA A 606 6.15 8.54 24.85
C ALA A 606 6.82 7.87 23.62
N PHE A 607 6.50 8.27 22.39
CA PHE A 607 6.82 7.55 21.15
C PHE A 607 7.88 8.25 20.30
N GLU A 608 8.16 9.53 20.56
CA GLU A 608 9.37 10.16 20.01
C GLU A 608 10.65 9.67 20.72
N ASP A 609 10.51 9.03 21.88
CA ASP A 609 11.61 8.35 22.61
C ASP A 609 12.23 7.18 21.82
N VAL A 610 11.56 6.65 20.79
CA VAL A 610 12.08 5.53 19.97
C VAL A 610 12.59 5.96 18.58
N GLY A 611 12.41 7.21 18.19
CA GLY A 611 12.91 7.73 16.91
C GLY A 611 14.42 7.98 16.94
N LEU A 612 15.13 7.71 15.84
CA LEU A 612 16.59 7.87 15.76
C LEU A 612 17.07 9.25 16.26
N ALA A 613 16.51 10.33 15.72
CA ALA A 613 16.86 11.69 16.12
C ALA A 613 16.57 11.95 17.61
N GLY A 614 15.39 11.58 18.08
CA GLY A 614 14.97 11.72 19.48
C GLY A 614 15.90 10.95 20.43
N GLN A 615 16.24 9.70 20.11
CA GLN A 615 17.14 8.86 20.88
C GLN A 615 18.56 9.43 20.96
N VAL A 616 19.11 9.90 19.84
CA VAL A 616 20.46 10.49 19.81
C VAL A 616 20.51 11.76 20.67
N LEU A 617 19.53 12.66 20.52
CA LEU A 617 19.48 13.89 21.33
C LEU A 617 19.27 13.58 22.81
N LYS A 618 18.43 12.59 23.14
CA LYS A 618 18.22 12.12 24.52
C LYS A 618 19.50 11.56 25.14
N LEU A 619 20.19 10.65 24.45
CA LEU A 619 21.43 10.03 24.94
C LEU A 619 22.57 11.06 25.08
N ALA A 620 22.64 12.04 24.17
CA ALA A 620 23.60 13.13 24.28
C ALA A 620 23.36 13.98 25.55
N ARG A 621 22.09 14.33 25.84
CA ARG A 621 21.68 15.09 27.04
C ARG A 621 21.91 14.30 28.33
N GLU A 622 21.59 13.01 28.35
CA GLU A 622 21.74 12.16 29.53
C GLU A 622 23.21 11.81 29.84
N GLY A 623 24.14 12.08 28.92
CA GLY A 623 25.56 11.85 29.15
C GLY A 623 25.99 10.38 29.08
N LYS A 624 25.14 9.49 28.55
CA LYS A 624 25.32 8.02 28.63
C LYS A 624 26.25 7.41 27.57
N MET A 625 26.65 8.18 26.56
CA MET A 625 27.48 7.68 25.45
C MET A 625 28.73 8.54 25.27
N SER A 626 29.78 7.87 24.76
CA SER A 626 31.08 8.43 24.41
C SER A 626 31.65 7.62 23.25
N SER A 627 32.24 8.29 22.26
CA SER A 627 32.93 7.65 21.13
C SER A 627 33.90 8.63 20.50
N VAL A 628 35.18 8.28 20.47
CA VAL A 628 36.23 9.12 19.86
C VAL A 628 36.30 8.83 18.37
N GLU A 629 35.92 9.81 17.54
CA GLU A 629 35.98 9.70 16.08
C GLU A 629 36.55 10.98 15.47
N MET A 630 36.89 10.93 14.18
CA MET A 630 37.36 12.10 13.44
C MET A 630 36.18 13.03 13.13
N ILE A 631 36.17 14.24 13.68
CA ILE A 631 35.28 15.33 13.29
C ILE A 631 36.14 16.39 12.57
N GLY A 632 35.94 16.52 11.26
CA GLY A 632 36.78 17.37 10.42
C GLY A 632 38.21 16.85 10.34
N LYS A 633 39.15 17.49 11.05
CA LYS A 633 40.59 17.12 11.09
C LYS A 633 41.08 16.72 12.48
N GLU A 634 40.20 16.70 13.48
CA GLU A 634 40.55 16.45 14.88
C GLU A 634 39.87 15.16 15.37
N GLN A 635 40.54 14.42 16.26
CA GLN A 635 39.93 13.30 16.98
C GLN A 635 39.33 13.80 18.28
N GLU A 636 38.01 13.67 18.39
CA GLU A 636 37.26 14.17 19.55
C GLU A 636 36.13 13.19 19.90
N ASP A 637 35.63 13.27 21.14
CA ASP A 637 34.42 12.55 21.52
C ASP A 637 33.20 13.20 20.87
N ILE A 638 32.62 12.50 19.90
CA ILE A 638 31.50 13.00 19.10
C ILE A 638 30.27 13.33 19.97
N TRP A 639 30.06 12.57 21.05
CA TRP A 639 28.92 12.76 21.96
C TRP A 639 29.14 13.95 22.89
N GLU A 640 30.38 14.18 23.32
CA GLU A 640 30.74 15.36 24.11
C GLU A 640 30.63 16.64 23.28
N VAL A 641 31.08 16.60 22.02
CA VAL A 641 30.91 17.73 21.09
C VAL A 641 29.44 18.05 20.88
N LEU A 642 28.59 17.05 20.60
CA LEU A 642 27.16 17.26 20.42
C LEU A 642 26.50 17.80 21.70
N ARG A 643 26.83 17.23 22.87
CA ARG A 643 26.31 17.67 24.17
C ARG A 643 26.65 19.12 24.45
N THR A 644 27.89 19.51 24.20
CA THR A 644 28.35 20.90 24.37
C THR A 644 27.58 21.85 23.46
N CYS A 645 27.34 21.46 22.20
CA CYS A 645 26.56 22.29 21.29
C CYS A 645 25.09 22.40 21.71
N ILE A 646 24.47 21.30 22.16
CA ILE A 646 23.08 21.32 22.70
C ILE A 646 23.01 22.24 23.90
N GLN A 647 23.96 22.13 24.84
CA GLN A 647 23.99 22.98 26.03
C GLN A 647 24.10 24.46 25.67
N LYS A 648 25.06 24.85 24.81
CA LYS A 648 25.20 26.23 24.33
C LYS A 648 23.93 26.73 23.66
N ALA A 649 23.25 25.85 22.93
CA ALA A 649 22.03 26.22 22.24
C ALA A 649 20.85 26.40 23.21
N THR A 650 20.72 25.56 24.24
CA THR A 650 19.75 25.72 25.33
C THR A 650 20.02 26.98 26.17
N GLU A 651 21.28 27.37 26.32
CA GLU A 651 21.68 28.60 27.00
C GLU A 651 21.56 29.87 26.12
N GLY A 652 21.16 29.72 24.85
CA GLY A 652 21.08 30.82 23.88
C GLY A 652 22.44 31.37 23.42
N THR A 653 23.55 30.70 23.75
CA THR A 653 24.93 31.15 23.46
C THR A 653 25.51 30.52 22.20
N PHE A 654 24.79 29.62 21.53
CA PHE A 654 25.24 29.00 20.29
C PHE A 654 25.08 29.97 19.10
N ASP A 655 26.20 30.27 18.44
CA ASP A 655 26.20 31.13 17.25
C ASP A 655 25.76 30.34 16.00
N TRP A 656 24.47 30.45 15.70
CA TRP A 656 23.83 29.85 14.53
C TRP A 656 24.16 30.54 13.20
N ARG A 657 24.76 31.74 13.23
CA ARG A 657 25.15 32.47 12.01
C ARG A 657 26.51 32.01 11.50
N SER A 658 27.36 31.49 12.38
CA SER A 658 28.65 30.90 12.02
C SER A 658 28.48 29.55 11.31
N GLU A 659 28.74 29.53 10.01
CA GLU A 659 28.74 28.31 9.20
C GLU A 659 29.66 27.22 9.79
N LYS A 660 30.80 27.61 10.37
CA LYS A 660 31.74 26.69 11.01
C LYS A 660 31.13 25.96 12.21
N PHE A 661 30.42 26.67 13.09
CA PHE A 661 29.80 26.05 14.27
C PHE A 661 28.61 25.16 13.88
N VAL A 662 27.81 25.61 12.91
CA VAL A 662 26.69 24.85 12.37
C VAL A 662 27.16 23.55 11.70
N GLN A 663 28.19 23.63 10.85
CA GLN A 663 28.77 22.45 10.20
C GLN A 663 29.34 21.48 11.24
N ARG A 664 30.02 22.01 12.28
CA ARG A 664 30.56 21.18 13.36
C ARG A 664 29.45 20.48 14.15
N TYR A 665 28.36 21.16 14.47
CA TYR A 665 27.17 20.52 15.07
C TYR A 665 26.64 19.39 14.17
N GLN A 666 26.46 19.67 12.88
CA GLN A 666 25.91 18.69 11.93
C GLN A 666 26.80 17.45 11.82
N GLN A 667 28.12 17.64 11.72
CA GLN A 667 29.10 16.55 11.71
C GLN A 667 29.05 15.71 12.99
N ALA A 668 29.02 16.35 14.16
CA ALA A 668 28.90 15.65 15.43
C ALA A 668 27.58 14.89 15.55
N TYR A 669 26.47 15.51 15.14
CA TYR A 669 25.15 14.90 15.14
C TYR A 669 25.06 13.69 14.21
N ASP A 670 25.54 13.81 12.96
CA ASP A 670 25.55 12.69 12.01
C ASP A 670 26.48 11.57 12.44
N ALA A 671 27.63 11.88 13.05
CA ALA A 671 28.51 10.89 13.65
C ALA A 671 27.84 10.17 14.83
N CYS A 672 27.14 10.90 15.71
CA CYS A 672 26.38 10.30 16.81
C CYS A 672 25.25 9.39 16.29
N LYS A 673 24.52 9.80 15.24
CA LYS A 673 23.54 8.95 14.55
C LYS A 673 24.20 7.68 14.01
N ALA A 674 25.33 7.81 13.34
CA ALA A 674 26.07 6.68 12.79
C ALA A 674 26.56 5.71 13.87
N HIS A 675 27.04 6.24 15.01
CA HIS A 675 27.47 5.46 16.16
C HIS A 675 26.29 4.73 16.80
N HIS A 676 25.19 5.43 17.07
CA HIS A 676 23.96 4.83 17.61
C HIS A 676 23.44 3.74 16.69
N MET A 677 23.28 4.00 15.38
CA MET A 677 22.79 3.01 14.43
C MET A 677 23.68 1.76 14.34
N ALA A 678 25.00 1.91 14.44
CA ALA A 678 25.93 0.78 14.40
C ALA A 678 25.73 -0.20 15.58
N LEU A 679 25.32 0.31 16.75
CA LEU A 679 25.10 -0.50 17.96
C LEU A 679 23.76 -1.23 17.97
N ARG A 680 22.81 -0.85 17.11
CA ARG A 680 21.41 -1.33 17.19
C ARG A 680 21.22 -2.57 16.34
N ARG A 681 20.66 -3.61 16.96
CA ARG A 681 20.33 -4.86 16.26
C ARG A 681 18.92 -4.89 15.69
N LEU A 682 17.98 -4.15 16.27
CA LEU A 682 16.60 -4.04 15.76
C LEU A 682 16.34 -2.63 15.22
N VAL A 683 16.06 -2.55 13.92
CA VAL A 683 15.67 -1.31 13.23
C VAL A 683 14.28 -1.48 12.64
N ALA A 684 13.42 -0.49 12.89
CA ALA A 684 12.06 -0.43 12.36
C ALA A 684 11.86 0.79 11.47
N THR A 685 11.34 0.59 10.26
CA THR A 685 11.11 1.68 9.29
C THR A 685 10.01 1.29 8.29
N THR A 686 9.60 2.21 7.43
CA THR A 686 8.68 1.86 6.34
C THR A 686 9.42 1.20 5.18
N THR A 687 8.76 0.31 4.43
CA THR A 687 9.32 -0.36 3.23
C THR A 687 9.92 0.65 2.25
N GLY A 688 9.19 1.74 1.98
CA GLY A 688 9.65 2.84 1.13
C GLY A 688 10.78 3.72 1.69
N ASN A 689 11.17 3.57 2.97
CA ASN A 689 12.21 4.38 3.63
C ASN A 689 13.49 3.60 3.99
N PHE A 690 13.46 2.27 3.92
CA PHE A 690 14.58 1.41 4.31
C PHE A 690 15.91 1.76 3.62
N ARG A 691 15.87 2.25 2.38
CA ARG A 691 17.07 2.67 1.64
C ARG A 691 17.62 4.05 2.05
N CYS A 692 17.23 4.59 3.21
CA CYS A 692 17.74 5.87 3.66
C CYS A 692 19.23 5.76 4.05
N ALA A 693 19.94 6.89 3.97
CA ALA A 693 21.38 6.94 4.25
C ALA A 693 21.72 6.49 5.67
N ASP A 694 20.86 6.77 6.66
CA ASP A 694 21.11 6.37 8.05
C ASP A 694 21.18 4.85 8.23
N ILE A 695 20.38 4.09 7.46
CA ILE A 695 20.41 2.62 7.48
C ILE A 695 21.58 2.14 6.62
N ILE A 696 21.55 2.41 5.31
CA ILE A 696 22.51 1.87 4.33
C ILE A 696 23.96 2.11 4.75
N ASN A 697 24.27 3.29 5.29
CA ASN A 697 25.66 3.64 5.58
C ASN A 697 26.12 3.16 6.97
N ASN A 698 25.23 2.86 7.91
CA ASN A 698 25.60 2.72 9.32
C ASN A 698 25.11 1.43 9.99
N TRP A 699 23.98 0.88 9.56
CA TRP A 699 23.37 -0.28 10.20
C TRP A 699 23.89 -1.59 9.61
N ALA A 700 24.28 -2.56 10.46
CA ALA A 700 24.79 -3.87 10.03
C ALA A 700 25.99 -3.82 9.04
N MET A 701 26.74 -2.72 9.03
CA MET A 701 27.88 -2.49 8.10
C MET A 701 29.24 -2.97 8.63
N GLU A 702 29.27 -3.67 9.76
CA GLU A 702 30.50 -4.15 10.41
C GLU A 702 31.53 -3.06 10.75
N LYS A 703 31.04 -1.81 10.84
CA LYS A 703 31.83 -0.68 11.31
C LYS A 703 32.04 -0.80 12.82
N ARG A 704 33.14 -0.22 13.31
CA ARG A 704 33.44 -0.13 14.75
C ARG A 704 33.59 -1.50 15.45
N GLY A 705 34.00 -2.54 14.71
CA GLY A 705 34.28 -3.87 15.26
C GLY A 705 33.05 -4.73 15.59
N LEU A 706 31.84 -4.27 15.22
CA LEU A 706 30.58 -4.97 15.51
C LEU A 706 30.23 -5.91 14.37
N LYS A 707 30.40 -7.22 14.56
CA LYS A 707 30.09 -8.22 13.51
C LYS A 707 28.58 -8.38 13.32
N CYS A 708 28.14 -8.54 12.06
CA CYS A 708 26.75 -8.86 11.75
C CYS A 708 26.60 -10.36 11.50
N GLU A 709 26.01 -11.08 12.45
CA GLU A 709 25.79 -12.54 12.31
C GLU A 709 24.85 -12.93 11.17
N SER A 710 23.73 -12.22 11.04
CA SER A 710 22.76 -12.33 9.95
C SER A 710 21.66 -11.28 10.15
N ILE A 711 20.87 -11.03 9.09
CA ILE A 711 19.69 -10.17 9.10
C ILE A 711 18.44 -11.01 8.81
N VAL A 712 17.42 -10.91 9.67
CA VAL A 712 16.07 -11.43 9.40
C VAL A 712 15.14 -10.25 9.10
N VAL A 713 14.43 -10.32 7.99
CA VAL A 713 13.51 -9.26 7.56
C VAL A 713 12.07 -9.61 7.92
N PHE A 714 11.38 -8.70 8.59
CA PHE A 714 9.96 -8.80 8.89
C PHE A 714 9.19 -7.78 8.06
N VAL A 715 8.10 -8.19 7.42
CA VAL A 715 7.18 -7.27 6.73
C VAL A 715 5.78 -7.49 7.28
N ASP A 716 5.31 -6.53 8.08
CA ASP A 716 3.92 -6.48 8.53
C ASP A 716 3.03 -5.80 7.49
N GLU A 717 1.74 -6.16 7.49
CA GLU A 717 0.76 -5.71 6.50
C GLU A 717 1.25 -5.87 5.04
N SER A 718 1.97 -6.95 4.74
CA SER A 718 2.62 -7.18 3.43
C SER A 718 1.64 -7.25 2.26
N CYS A 719 0.35 -7.52 2.51
CA CYS A 719 -0.70 -7.48 1.49
C CYS A 719 -1.08 -6.06 1.05
N LYS A 720 -0.68 -5.03 1.80
CA LYS A 720 -0.83 -3.60 1.46
C LYS A 720 0.43 -3.03 0.79
N ASP A 721 1.54 -3.75 0.83
CA ASP A 721 2.81 -3.28 0.29
C ASP A 721 2.96 -3.66 -1.19
N SER A 722 3.58 -2.79 -1.98
CA SER A 722 3.85 -3.12 -3.37
C SER A 722 4.98 -4.14 -3.44
N GLU A 723 4.90 -5.10 -4.35
CA GLU A 723 5.87 -6.20 -4.40
C GLU A 723 7.33 -5.72 -4.57
N ILE A 724 7.55 -4.70 -5.40
CA ILE A 724 8.88 -4.11 -5.61
C ILE A 724 9.44 -3.48 -4.33
N ASP A 725 8.58 -2.93 -3.46
CA ASP A 725 8.99 -2.38 -2.18
C ASP A 725 9.29 -3.50 -1.17
N SER A 726 8.50 -4.57 -1.15
CA SER A 726 8.72 -5.74 -0.29
C SER A 726 10.04 -6.45 -0.58
N ILE A 727 10.37 -6.69 -1.86
CA ILE A 727 11.63 -7.37 -2.25
C ILE A 727 12.86 -6.45 -2.15
N SER A 728 12.69 -5.14 -1.95
CA SER A 728 13.78 -4.17 -1.90
C SER A 728 14.83 -4.50 -0.84
N ALA A 729 14.37 -5.02 0.32
CA ALA A 729 15.26 -5.47 1.39
C ALA A 729 16.14 -6.64 0.95
N LEU A 730 15.57 -7.62 0.24
CA LEU A 730 16.28 -8.83 -0.21
C LEU A 730 17.38 -8.54 -1.24
N LEU A 731 17.23 -7.46 -2.01
CA LEU A 731 18.04 -7.16 -3.19
C LEU A 731 19.03 -5.99 -2.98
N LEU A 732 19.10 -5.42 -1.78
CA LEU A 732 20.05 -4.33 -1.52
C LEU A 732 21.50 -4.85 -1.58
N PRO A 733 22.41 -4.24 -2.36
CA PRO A 733 23.80 -4.72 -2.51
C PRO A 733 24.51 -4.96 -1.18
N ASP A 734 24.39 -4.00 -0.27
CA ASP A 734 25.13 -4.01 1.00
C ASP A 734 24.64 -5.08 1.99
N TYR A 735 23.42 -5.60 1.82
CA TYR A 735 22.79 -6.54 2.76
C TYR A 735 22.35 -7.86 2.17
N ARG A 736 22.23 -7.99 0.84
CA ARG A 736 21.64 -9.18 0.21
C ARG A 736 22.30 -10.49 0.64
N HIS A 737 23.60 -10.49 0.89
CA HIS A 737 24.37 -11.65 1.33
C HIS A 737 24.22 -11.91 2.84
N LYS A 738 23.85 -10.90 3.64
CA LYS A 738 23.64 -10.98 5.09
C LYS A 738 22.26 -11.49 5.48
N ILE A 739 21.29 -11.42 4.57
CA ILE A 739 19.90 -11.81 4.84
C ILE A 739 19.78 -13.34 4.90
N SER A 740 19.31 -13.86 6.03
CA SER A 740 19.02 -15.29 6.22
C SER A 740 17.62 -15.67 5.75
N GLY A 741 16.65 -14.76 5.90
CA GLY A 741 15.27 -15.01 5.52
C GLY A 741 14.34 -13.83 5.72
N MET A 742 13.09 -14.03 5.32
CA MET A 742 12.04 -13.02 5.38
C MET A 742 10.72 -13.61 5.88
N ILE A 743 10.05 -12.88 6.77
CA ILE A 743 8.78 -13.26 7.39
C ILE A 743 7.73 -12.23 6.97
N LEU A 744 6.73 -12.69 6.22
CA LEU A 744 5.67 -11.86 5.64
C LEU A 744 4.35 -12.13 6.37
N LEU A 745 3.72 -11.07 6.88
CA LEU A 745 2.43 -11.15 7.55
C LEU A 745 1.44 -10.19 6.89
N GLY A 746 0.21 -10.66 6.66
CA GLY A 746 -0.82 -9.81 6.06
C GLY A 746 -2.20 -10.45 6.01
N ASP A 747 -3.13 -9.73 5.38
CA ASP A 747 -4.49 -10.19 5.14
C ASP A 747 -4.92 -9.80 3.71
N GLU A 748 -5.10 -10.79 2.85
CA GLU A 748 -5.50 -10.61 1.45
C GLU A 748 -6.92 -10.04 1.29
N ARG A 749 -7.73 -10.07 2.36
CA ARG A 749 -9.09 -9.52 2.40
C ARG A 749 -9.14 -8.10 2.97
N GLN A 750 -7.99 -7.52 3.36
CA GLN A 750 -7.85 -6.10 3.71
C GLN A 750 -7.16 -5.32 2.58
N LEU A 751 -6.73 -4.09 2.84
CA LEU A 751 -6.28 -3.14 1.80
C LEU A 751 -5.14 -3.68 0.94
N GLU A 752 -5.23 -3.39 -0.34
CA GLU A 752 -4.19 -3.58 -1.35
C GLU A 752 -3.26 -2.36 -1.45
N PRO A 753 -2.13 -2.46 -2.17
CA PRO A 753 -1.27 -1.33 -2.47
C PRO A 753 -2.02 -0.20 -3.15
N CYS A 754 -1.74 1.04 -2.75
CA CYS A 754 -2.35 2.21 -3.36
C CYS A 754 -1.73 2.46 -4.73
N ASN A 755 -2.41 2.00 -5.78
CA ASN A 755 -2.04 2.29 -7.15
C ASN A 755 -2.63 3.63 -7.60
N THR A 756 -1.74 4.62 -7.71
CA THR A 756 -1.99 6.01 -8.12
C THR A 756 -1.97 6.20 -9.64
N SER A 757 -1.65 5.16 -10.41
CA SER A 757 -1.66 5.27 -11.87
C SER A 757 -3.04 5.62 -12.41
N ALA A 758 -3.05 6.27 -13.58
CA ALA A 758 -4.27 6.57 -14.29
C ALA A 758 -5.07 5.28 -14.59
N LYS A 759 -6.40 5.32 -14.40
CA LYS A 759 -7.33 4.21 -14.66
C LYS A 759 -8.36 4.64 -15.71
N GLY A 760 -8.78 3.71 -16.59
CA GLY A 760 -9.84 3.95 -17.58
C GLY A 760 -9.60 3.22 -18.90
N GLN A 761 -10.31 3.63 -19.97
CA GLN A 761 -10.02 3.17 -21.35
C GLN A 761 -8.61 3.55 -21.81
N VAL A 762 -8.08 4.60 -21.21
CA VAL A 762 -6.75 5.15 -21.41
C VAL A 762 -5.94 4.91 -20.13
N CYS A 763 -4.78 4.28 -20.27
CA CYS A 763 -3.79 4.08 -19.20
C CYS A 763 -2.39 4.33 -19.82
N TYR A 764 -1.42 4.88 -19.08
CA TYR A 764 -0.05 5.03 -19.62
C TYR A 764 0.88 3.94 -19.12
N ASN A 765 0.58 3.35 -17.96
CA ASN A 765 1.32 2.23 -17.40
C ASN A 765 0.81 0.88 -17.95
N THR A 766 1.60 0.28 -18.84
CA THR A 766 1.29 -1.04 -19.47
C THR A 766 1.17 -2.15 -18.46
N PHE A 767 1.90 -2.05 -17.35
CA PHE A 767 1.97 -3.03 -16.27
C PHE A 767 1.28 -2.52 -15.00
N THR A 768 0.26 -1.65 -15.13
CA THR A 768 -0.41 -1.05 -13.96
C THR A 768 -0.94 -2.10 -12.96
N ASP A 769 -1.34 -3.28 -13.44
CA ASP A 769 -1.79 -4.37 -12.55
C ASP A 769 -0.68 -4.91 -11.66
N ARG A 770 0.58 -4.87 -12.11
CA ARG A 770 1.74 -5.31 -11.31
C ARG A 770 1.84 -4.52 -10.00
N LEU A 771 1.44 -3.25 -10.00
CA LEU A 771 1.44 -2.40 -8.81
C LEU A 771 0.38 -2.81 -7.77
N ASN A 772 -0.64 -3.58 -8.17
CA ASN A 772 -1.71 -4.05 -7.28
C ASN A 772 -1.44 -5.44 -6.69
N ILE A 773 -0.39 -6.15 -7.13
CA ILE A 773 -0.12 -7.54 -6.76
C ILE A 773 0.96 -7.55 -5.67
N PRO A 774 0.63 -7.84 -4.40
CA PRO A 774 1.61 -7.97 -3.33
C PRO A 774 2.37 -9.30 -3.42
N LEU A 775 3.62 -9.32 -2.95
CA LEU A 775 4.46 -10.53 -2.94
C LEU A 775 3.78 -11.70 -2.21
N LEU A 776 3.23 -11.45 -1.01
CA LEU A 776 2.56 -12.49 -0.21
C LEU A 776 1.41 -13.13 -1.01
N SER A 777 0.51 -12.32 -1.53
CA SER A 777 -0.69 -12.81 -2.23
C SER A 777 -0.31 -13.60 -3.48
N ARG A 778 0.73 -13.15 -4.19
CA ARG A 778 1.26 -13.80 -5.40
C ARG A 778 1.83 -15.18 -5.09
N LEU A 779 2.70 -15.28 -4.08
CA LEU A 779 3.29 -16.56 -3.64
C LEU A 779 2.19 -17.53 -3.17
N LYS A 780 1.23 -17.03 -2.38
CA LYS A 780 0.14 -17.86 -1.85
C LYS A 780 -0.78 -18.39 -2.95
N ALA A 781 -1.09 -17.57 -3.96
CA ALA A 781 -1.92 -17.97 -5.10
C ALA A 781 -1.31 -19.15 -5.89
N GLU A 782 0.03 -19.19 -5.99
CA GLU A 782 0.78 -20.29 -6.62
C GLU A 782 1.07 -21.47 -5.67
N GLY A 783 0.47 -21.44 -4.47
CA GLY A 783 0.53 -22.55 -3.52
C GLY A 783 1.78 -22.57 -2.65
N PHE A 784 2.50 -21.46 -2.47
CA PHE A 784 3.58 -21.37 -1.49
C PHE A 784 3.07 -21.69 -0.07
N PRO A 785 3.85 -22.40 0.79
CA PRO A 785 3.44 -22.70 2.15
C PRO A 785 3.09 -21.43 2.95
N CYS A 786 1.86 -21.38 3.45
CA CYS A 786 1.37 -20.26 4.24
C CYS A 786 0.58 -20.79 5.44
N THR A 787 0.87 -20.25 6.62
CA THR A 787 0.08 -20.52 7.83
C THR A 787 -1.08 -19.54 7.90
N GLU A 788 -2.32 -20.05 7.89
CA GLU A 788 -3.52 -19.24 8.05
C GLU A 788 -3.94 -19.26 9.52
N LEU A 789 -4.02 -18.09 10.14
CA LEU A 789 -4.64 -17.88 11.44
C LEU A 789 -6.10 -17.49 11.21
N VAL A 790 -7.06 -18.24 11.75
CA VAL A 790 -8.50 -18.05 11.54
C VAL A 790 -9.26 -17.74 12.84
N VAL A 791 -8.67 -17.99 14.01
CA VAL A 791 -9.31 -17.72 15.31
C VAL A 791 -9.04 -16.28 15.75
N GLN A 792 -10.10 -15.47 15.80
CA GLN A 792 -10.05 -14.07 16.18
C GLN A 792 -10.33 -13.88 17.68
N HIS A 793 -9.56 -13.00 18.33
CA HIS A 793 -9.64 -12.72 19.76
C HIS A 793 -9.97 -11.25 20.07
N ARG A 794 -10.31 -10.44 19.05
CA ARG A 794 -10.50 -8.99 19.17
C ARG A 794 -11.96 -8.61 19.35
N MET A 795 -12.80 -9.06 18.42
CA MET A 795 -14.18 -8.64 18.28
C MET A 795 -15.07 -9.52 19.14
N ALA A 796 -16.04 -8.93 19.83
CA ALA A 796 -17.17 -9.70 20.35
C ALA A 796 -17.88 -10.46 19.22
N ALA A 797 -18.42 -11.65 19.52
CA ALA A 797 -19.03 -12.53 18.53
C ALA A 797 -20.09 -11.85 17.63
N PRO A 798 -21.01 -11.01 18.16
CA PRO A 798 -21.98 -10.29 17.31
C PRO A 798 -21.33 -9.33 16.29
N ILE A 799 -20.14 -8.80 16.60
CA ILE A 799 -19.42 -7.87 15.72
C ILE A 799 -18.70 -8.64 14.60
N SER A 800 -18.13 -9.80 14.93
CA SER A 800 -17.31 -10.62 14.03
C SER A 800 -18.12 -11.41 12.99
N ASN A 801 -19.41 -11.66 13.26
CA ASN A 801 -20.31 -12.41 12.39
C ASN A 801 -20.39 -11.87 10.95
N PHE A 802 -20.68 -10.57 10.78
CA PHE A 802 -20.77 -9.97 9.45
C PHE A 802 -19.44 -10.09 8.68
N PRO A 803 -18.27 -9.67 9.23
CA PRO A 803 -17.00 -9.86 8.55
C PRO A 803 -16.69 -11.32 8.20
N SER A 804 -16.96 -12.27 9.12
CA SER A 804 -16.70 -13.69 8.89
C SER A 804 -17.45 -14.19 7.66
N THR A 805 -18.77 -13.96 7.62
CA THR A 805 -19.64 -14.41 6.52
C THR A 805 -19.34 -13.68 5.21
N ASN A 806 -19.17 -12.35 5.25
CA ASN A 806 -19.14 -11.53 4.04
C ASN A 806 -17.75 -11.35 3.40
N PHE A 807 -16.66 -11.53 4.16
CA PHE A 807 -15.28 -11.36 3.65
C PHE A 807 -14.44 -12.64 3.72
N TYR A 808 -14.76 -13.56 4.64
CA TYR A 808 -13.97 -14.77 4.91
C TYR A 808 -14.76 -16.07 4.70
N ALA A 809 -15.95 -16.01 4.10
CA ALA A 809 -16.80 -17.17 3.80
C ALA A 809 -17.08 -18.06 5.03
N GLY A 810 -17.29 -17.42 6.19
CA GLY A 810 -17.58 -18.10 7.47
C GLY A 810 -16.37 -18.78 8.12
N LYS A 811 -15.16 -18.65 7.57
CA LYS A 811 -13.96 -19.31 8.09
C LYS A 811 -13.32 -18.62 9.29
N MET A 812 -13.66 -17.36 9.56
CA MET A 812 -13.15 -16.65 10.74
C MET A 812 -13.92 -17.12 11.97
N LEU A 813 -13.20 -17.71 12.93
CA LEU A 813 -13.76 -18.32 14.14
C LEU A 813 -13.53 -17.41 15.35
N ASN A 814 -14.42 -17.50 16.34
CA ASN A 814 -14.31 -16.77 17.59
C ASN A 814 -13.43 -17.53 18.60
N GLY A 815 -12.47 -16.84 19.21
CA GLY A 815 -11.62 -17.37 20.27
C GLY A 815 -12.27 -17.31 21.65
N PRO A 816 -11.65 -17.91 22.67
CA PRO A 816 -12.14 -17.80 24.05
C PRO A 816 -12.28 -16.35 24.49
N GLY A 817 -13.36 -16.04 25.21
CA GLY A 817 -13.66 -14.69 25.75
C GLY A 817 -14.52 -13.81 24.85
N THR A 818 -14.60 -14.06 23.54
CA THR A 818 -15.37 -13.18 22.62
C THR A 818 -16.88 -13.38 22.69
N GLU A 819 -17.33 -14.46 23.34
CA GLU A 819 -18.75 -14.80 23.53
C GLU A 819 -19.36 -14.13 24.78
N HIS A 820 -18.55 -13.47 25.62
CA HIS A 820 -19.06 -12.77 26.80
C HIS A 820 -19.95 -11.58 26.38
N THR A 821 -21.14 -11.49 26.96
CA THR A 821 -22.05 -10.35 26.73
C THR A 821 -21.45 -9.07 27.32
N LEU A 822 -21.83 -7.92 26.78
CA LEU A 822 -21.35 -6.61 27.20
C LEU A 822 -21.72 -6.33 28.66
N ALA A 823 -22.88 -6.82 29.11
CA ALA A 823 -23.31 -6.71 30.50
C ALA A 823 -22.36 -7.43 31.48
N VAL A 824 -21.74 -8.53 31.05
CA VAL A 824 -20.77 -9.29 31.86
C VAL A 824 -19.37 -8.71 31.70
N ALA A 825 -18.95 -8.43 30.46
CA ALA A 825 -17.60 -7.97 30.17
C ALA A 825 -17.34 -6.53 30.64
N LYS A 826 -18.31 -5.61 30.44
CA LYS A 826 -18.17 -4.16 30.71
C LYS A 826 -19.53 -3.55 31.13
N PRO A 827 -19.99 -3.77 32.38
CA PRO A 827 -21.36 -3.45 32.82
C PRO A 827 -21.74 -1.96 32.72
N GLY A 828 -20.79 -1.05 32.92
CA GLY A 828 -20.91 0.39 32.78
C GLY A 828 -20.95 0.83 31.32
N LEU A 829 -20.14 0.21 30.45
CA LEU A 829 -20.27 0.41 29.00
C LEU A 829 -21.62 -0.09 28.48
N PHE A 830 -22.11 -1.23 28.99
CA PHE A 830 -23.46 -1.72 28.74
C PHE A 830 -24.52 -0.70 29.16
N ALA A 831 -24.44 -0.15 30.38
CA ALA A 831 -25.37 0.87 30.86
C ALA A 831 -25.34 2.14 30.00
N CYS A 832 -24.14 2.57 29.59
CA CYS A 832 -23.92 3.70 28.67
C CYS A 832 -24.59 3.45 27.32
N ALA A 833 -24.30 2.33 26.67
CA ALA A 833 -24.88 1.96 25.37
C ALA A 833 -26.40 1.82 25.45
N LYS A 834 -26.90 1.19 26.51
CA LYS A 834 -28.33 1.04 26.79
C LYS A 834 -29.03 2.39 26.94
N SER A 835 -28.43 3.33 27.66
CA SER A 835 -28.94 4.70 27.81
C SER A 835 -29.04 5.43 26.46
N ILE A 836 -28.04 5.28 25.59
CA ILE A 836 -28.06 5.85 24.23
C ILE A 836 -29.19 5.24 23.39
N ILE A 837 -29.21 3.91 23.25
CA ILE A 837 -30.10 3.22 22.32
C ILE A 837 -31.56 3.30 22.80
N SER A 838 -31.84 3.08 24.08
CA SER A 838 -33.23 3.13 24.61
C SER A 838 -33.87 4.51 24.42
N ARG A 839 -33.05 5.57 24.45
CA ARG A 839 -33.49 6.95 24.26
C ARG A 839 -33.75 7.29 22.80
N LEU A 840 -32.91 6.79 21.89
CA LEU A 840 -33.02 7.05 20.46
C LEU A 840 -34.01 6.11 19.76
N ASN A 841 -34.20 4.90 20.30
CA ASN A 841 -35.04 3.87 19.74
C ASN A 841 -35.94 3.23 20.81
N PRO A 842 -37.16 3.74 21.02
CA PRO A 842 -38.06 3.20 22.03
C PRO A 842 -38.42 1.72 21.85
N SER A 843 -38.34 1.18 20.63
CA SER A 843 -38.62 -0.24 20.36
C SER A 843 -37.60 -1.18 21.02
N PHE A 844 -36.38 -0.70 21.28
CA PHE A 844 -35.36 -1.47 22.00
C PHE A 844 -35.82 -1.89 23.40
N ASN A 845 -36.68 -1.09 24.06
CA ASN A 845 -37.22 -1.43 25.38
C ASN A 845 -38.12 -2.67 25.37
N ALA A 846 -38.61 -3.08 24.19
CA ALA A 846 -39.39 -4.31 24.02
C ALA A 846 -38.50 -5.56 23.82
N VAL A 847 -37.20 -5.39 23.57
CA VAL A 847 -36.24 -6.50 23.43
C VAL A 847 -35.92 -7.05 24.82
N THR A 848 -36.46 -8.23 25.11
CA THR A 848 -36.32 -8.90 26.42
C THR A 848 -35.27 -10.00 26.42
N ASP A 849 -34.95 -10.55 25.25
CA ASP A 849 -33.90 -11.56 25.12
C ASP A 849 -32.51 -10.94 25.34
N PRO A 850 -31.71 -11.45 26.30
CA PRO A 850 -30.40 -10.88 26.62
C PRO A 850 -29.39 -10.93 25.47
N ILE A 851 -29.44 -11.95 24.62
CA ILE A 851 -28.50 -12.12 23.49
C ILE A 851 -28.84 -11.15 22.36
N ALA A 852 -30.13 -11.01 22.03
CA ALA A 852 -30.62 -10.02 21.10
C ALA A 852 -30.33 -8.60 21.61
N GLN A 853 -30.53 -8.34 22.91
CA GLN A 853 -30.18 -7.06 23.52
C GLN A 853 -28.68 -6.76 23.38
N ASP A 854 -27.82 -7.74 23.66
CA ASP A 854 -26.37 -7.60 23.51
C ASP A 854 -25.98 -7.27 22.07
N THR A 855 -26.50 -8.04 21.11
CA THR A 855 -26.26 -7.84 19.66
C THR A 855 -26.64 -6.42 19.23
N PHE A 856 -27.82 -5.96 19.66
CA PHE A 856 -28.35 -4.63 19.36
C PHE A 856 -27.48 -3.50 19.93
N LEU A 857 -26.91 -3.69 21.12
CA LEU A 857 -26.04 -2.70 21.76
C LEU A 857 -24.63 -2.69 21.15
N ARG A 858 -24.14 -3.84 20.70
CA ARG A 858 -22.78 -4.00 20.16
C ARG A 858 -22.66 -3.61 18.69
N SER A 859 -23.70 -3.76 17.88
CA SER A 859 -23.63 -3.49 16.44
C SER A 859 -24.90 -2.80 15.96
N HIS A 860 -24.85 -1.48 15.76
CA HIS A 860 -26.04 -0.67 15.48
C HIS A 860 -25.85 0.34 14.36
N TYR A 861 -26.88 0.54 13.53
CA TYR A 861 -26.87 1.53 12.44
C TYR A 861 -27.85 2.67 12.72
N PHE A 862 -27.35 3.90 12.70
CA PHE A 862 -28.14 5.12 12.79
C PHE A 862 -28.40 5.65 11.37
N ASP A 863 -29.63 5.50 10.90
CA ASP A 863 -30.09 6.09 9.64
C ASP A 863 -30.38 7.57 9.88
N VAL A 864 -29.40 8.41 9.54
CA VAL A 864 -29.39 9.87 9.70
C VAL A 864 -29.51 10.52 8.32
N PRO A 865 -30.71 10.99 7.92
CA PRO A 865 -30.90 11.68 6.65
C PRO A 865 -30.19 13.04 6.66
N GLY A 866 -29.36 13.29 5.65
CA GLY A 866 -28.58 14.53 5.53
C GLY A 866 -28.29 14.91 4.08
N LEU A 867 -27.68 16.09 3.89
CA LEU A 867 -27.24 16.54 2.57
C LEU A 867 -25.77 16.17 2.37
N ARG A 868 -25.51 15.30 1.38
CA ARG A 868 -24.15 14.95 0.98
C ARG A 868 -23.56 16.07 0.13
N ASP A 869 -22.61 16.79 0.71
CA ASP A 869 -21.86 17.86 0.05
C ASP A 869 -20.61 17.27 -0.60
N SER A 870 -20.45 17.47 -1.92
CA SER A 870 -19.28 17.01 -2.68
C SER A 870 -18.56 18.16 -3.39
N SER A 871 -18.86 19.42 -3.05
CA SER A 871 -18.29 20.62 -3.67
C SER A 871 -16.76 20.69 -3.53
N LYS A 872 -16.23 20.30 -2.36
CA LYS A 872 -14.80 20.31 -2.04
C LYS A 872 -14.03 19.06 -2.52
N ARG A 873 -14.54 18.34 -3.53
CA ARG A 873 -13.98 17.07 -4.08
C ARG A 873 -13.87 15.88 -3.09
N SER A 874 -14.03 16.11 -1.78
CA SER A 874 -14.10 15.12 -0.71
C SER A 874 -15.47 15.19 -0.02
N PRO A 875 -16.34 14.18 -0.21
CA PRO A 875 -17.70 14.18 0.34
C PRO A 875 -17.77 14.29 1.87
N PHE A 876 -18.84 14.91 2.38
CA PHE A 876 -19.21 14.89 3.79
C PHE A 876 -20.71 15.09 3.99
N VAL A 877 -21.23 14.77 5.17
CA VAL A 877 -22.63 15.01 5.57
C VAL A 877 -22.61 15.70 6.94
N ARG A 878 -23.08 16.95 6.99
CA ARG A 878 -23.03 17.77 8.23
C ARG A 878 -23.87 17.17 9.34
N GLU A 879 -25.01 16.58 8.99
CA GLU A 879 -25.95 15.96 9.90
C GLU A 879 -25.33 14.76 10.64
N HIS A 880 -24.43 14.00 10.02
CA HIS A 880 -23.77 12.87 10.67
C HIS A 880 -22.88 13.33 11.82
N VAL A 881 -22.00 14.32 11.55
CA VAL A 881 -21.07 14.86 12.54
C VAL A 881 -21.83 15.51 13.69
N ARG A 882 -22.86 16.30 13.37
CA ARG A 882 -23.74 16.89 14.37
C ARG A 882 -24.41 15.83 15.24
N PHE A 883 -25.00 14.80 14.63
CA PHE A 883 -25.66 13.72 15.34
C PHE A 883 -24.70 13.03 16.32
N PHE A 884 -23.46 12.75 15.91
CA PHE A 884 -22.47 12.17 16.80
C PHE A 884 -22.26 13.03 18.06
N PHE A 885 -22.03 14.34 17.92
CA PHE A 885 -21.78 15.21 19.07
C PHE A 885 -23.01 15.46 19.95
N ASP A 886 -24.19 15.61 19.33
CA ASP A 886 -25.45 15.89 20.05
C ASP A 886 -25.94 14.64 20.83
N GLU A 887 -25.77 13.45 20.24
CA GLU A 887 -26.45 12.23 20.70
C GLU A 887 -25.54 11.15 21.30
N LEU A 888 -24.30 11.02 20.82
CA LEU A 888 -23.40 9.92 21.20
C LEU A 888 -22.25 10.37 22.10
N PHE A 889 -21.53 11.43 21.69
CA PHE A 889 -20.27 11.86 22.29
C PHE A 889 -20.34 12.06 23.81
N TRP A 890 -21.34 12.79 24.31
CA TRP A 890 -21.40 13.14 25.74
C TRP A 890 -21.67 11.95 26.67
N ASN A 891 -22.34 10.89 26.18
CA ASN A 891 -22.52 9.67 26.96
C ASN A 891 -21.21 8.89 27.04
N LEU A 892 -20.51 8.74 25.90
CA LEU A 892 -19.21 8.08 25.83
C LEU A 892 -18.14 8.83 26.63
N HIS A 893 -18.14 10.17 26.56
CA HIS A 893 -17.24 11.03 27.35
C HIS A 893 -17.53 10.94 28.85
N ALA A 894 -18.79 10.88 29.26
CA ALA A 894 -19.14 10.71 30.67
C ALA A 894 -18.66 9.36 31.25
N TYR A 895 -18.61 8.32 30.43
CA TYR A 895 -18.12 7.00 30.79
C TYR A 895 -16.58 6.90 30.77
N TYR A 896 -15.92 7.27 29.66
CA TYR A 896 -14.47 7.11 29.49
C TYR A 896 -13.63 8.27 30.07
N GLY A 897 -14.19 9.48 30.14
CA GLY A 897 -13.48 10.67 30.64
C GLY A 897 -12.16 10.92 29.90
N GLU A 898 -11.05 10.95 30.65
CA GLU A 898 -9.69 11.19 30.16
C GLU A 898 -9.17 10.08 29.23
N HIS A 899 -9.83 8.93 29.19
CA HIS A 899 -9.46 7.81 28.34
C HIS A 899 -10.29 7.74 27.05
N THR A 900 -11.05 8.78 26.72
CA THR A 900 -11.93 8.78 25.53
C THR A 900 -11.13 8.58 24.23
N ASN A 901 -9.95 9.17 24.11
CA ASN A 901 -9.12 9.05 22.90
C ASN A 901 -8.69 7.61 22.62
N ASP A 902 -8.26 6.89 23.66
CA ASP A 902 -7.78 5.51 23.54
C ASP A 902 -8.91 4.51 23.33
N ASN A 903 -10.13 4.85 23.77
CA ASN A 903 -11.26 3.92 23.79
C ASN A 903 -12.33 4.16 22.71
N VAL A 904 -12.41 5.37 22.15
CA VAL A 904 -13.42 5.75 21.15
C VAL A 904 -12.73 6.22 19.87
N MET A 905 -12.94 5.46 18.79
CA MET A 905 -12.38 5.74 17.47
C MET A 905 -13.47 6.14 16.47
N ILE A 906 -13.32 7.27 15.81
CA ILE A 906 -14.13 7.68 14.66
C ILE A 906 -13.36 7.33 13.39
N ILE A 907 -14.00 6.55 12.52
CA ILE A 907 -13.49 6.15 11.21
C ILE A 907 -14.31 6.86 10.15
N THR A 908 -13.63 7.67 9.34
CA THR A 908 -14.24 8.38 8.20
C THR A 908 -13.74 7.82 6.89
N SER A 909 -14.59 7.75 5.86
CA SER A 909 -14.12 7.45 4.51
C SER A 909 -13.39 8.67 3.92
N TYR A 910 -14.00 9.85 3.98
CA TYR A 910 -13.53 11.02 3.25
C TYR A 910 -12.80 12.05 4.14
N LYS A 911 -11.76 12.69 3.57
CA LYS A 911 -11.05 13.82 4.20
C LYS A 911 -12.00 14.98 4.54
N GLY A 912 -13.02 15.22 3.72
CA GLY A 912 -14.08 16.21 4.00
C GLY A 912 -14.79 15.95 5.32
N SER A 913 -15.25 14.71 5.55
CA SER A 913 -15.86 14.31 6.84
C SER A 913 -14.85 14.44 7.98
N LYS A 914 -13.61 13.97 7.78
CA LYS A 914 -12.56 14.07 8.78
C LYS A 914 -12.32 15.53 9.23
N ASN A 915 -12.21 16.45 8.29
CA ASN A 915 -12.00 17.87 8.60
C ASN A 915 -13.17 18.43 9.41
N LEU A 916 -14.42 18.07 9.06
CA LEU A 916 -15.59 18.53 9.79
C LEU A 916 -15.66 18.01 11.23
N TYR A 917 -15.28 16.74 11.48
CA TYR A 917 -15.10 16.25 12.85
C TYR A 917 -14.00 17.02 13.58
N HIS A 918 -12.86 17.28 12.94
CA HIS A 918 -11.77 18.07 13.53
C HIS A 918 -12.20 19.48 13.91
N GLU A 919 -12.92 20.19 13.04
CA GLU A 919 -13.45 21.54 13.30
C GLU A 919 -14.38 21.52 14.53
N ALA A 920 -15.31 20.56 14.59
CA ALA A 920 -16.22 20.40 15.72
C ALA A 920 -15.48 20.07 17.03
N MET A 921 -14.48 19.17 16.97
CA MET A 921 -13.63 18.83 18.11
C MET A 921 -12.84 20.06 18.60
N ALA A 922 -12.17 20.78 17.70
CA ALA A 922 -11.38 21.97 18.03
C ALA A 922 -12.24 23.07 18.68
N PHE A 923 -13.45 23.27 18.18
CA PHE A 923 -14.41 24.17 18.79
C PHE A 923 -14.76 23.76 20.23
N LEU A 924 -15.04 22.48 20.47
CA LEU A 924 -15.33 21.96 21.81
C LEU A 924 -14.12 22.09 22.75
N GLN A 925 -12.90 21.86 22.27
CA GLN A 925 -11.68 22.11 23.05
C GLN A 925 -11.58 23.57 23.48
N LYS A 926 -11.80 24.50 22.55
CA LYS A 926 -11.71 25.95 22.83
C LYS A 926 -12.82 26.42 23.77
N LYS A 927 -14.07 26.05 23.50
CA LYS A 927 -15.25 26.50 24.26
C LYS A 927 -15.33 25.89 25.66
N HIS A 928 -14.96 24.62 25.81
CA HIS A 928 -15.15 23.87 27.05
C HIS A 928 -13.83 23.44 27.72
N GLN A 929 -12.68 23.87 27.20
CA GLN A 929 -11.34 23.54 27.72
C GLN A 929 -11.09 22.03 27.82
N LEU A 930 -11.64 21.26 26.88
CA LEU A 930 -11.49 19.81 26.83
C LEU A 930 -10.07 19.43 26.35
N PRO A 931 -9.31 18.65 27.13
CA PRO A 931 -8.04 18.10 26.67
C PRO A 931 -8.20 17.16 25.47
N ALA A 932 -7.16 17.01 24.65
CA ALA A 932 -7.20 16.12 23.48
C ALA A 932 -7.45 14.64 23.86
N CYS A 933 -6.98 14.18 25.03
CA CYS A 933 -7.24 12.83 25.53
C CYS A 933 -8.73 12.56 25.82
N GLN A 934 -9.52 13.61 26.06
CA GLN A 934 -10.97 13.52 26.29
C GLN A 934 -11.79 13.56 24.99
N LEU A 935 -11.13 13.62 23.84
CA LEU A 935 -11.78 13.60 22.54
C LEU A 935 -11.47 12.29 21.81
N PRO A 936 -12.40 11.78 20.99
CA PRO A 936 -12.21 10.51 20.29
C PRO A 936 -11.02 10.58 19.32
N GLN A 937 -10.39 9.44 19.08
CA GLN A 937 -9.39 9.32 18.03
C GLN A 937 -10.06 9.38 16.66
N LEU A 938 -9.52 10.17 15.73
CA LEU A 938 -10.13 10.39 14.41
C LEU A 938 -9.22 9.96 13.27
N LEU A 939 -9.63 8.92 12.54
CA LEU A 939 -8.85 8.29 11.47
C LEU A 939 -9.66 8.17 10.17
N THR A 940 -8.95 8.05 9.05
CA THR A 940 -9.56 7.55 7.82
C THR A 940 -9.56 6.02 7.82
N ILE A 941 -10.42 5.38 7.02
CA ILE A 941 -10.42 3.91 6.86
C ILE A 941 -8.99 3.39 6.63
N ASP A 942 -8.28 3.93 5.65
CA ASP A 942 -6.94 3.46 5.25
C ASP A 942 -5.88 3.62 6.36
N SER A 943 -6.04 4.65 7.21
CA SER A 943 -5.13 4.93 8.34
C SER A 943 -5.47 4.11 9.58
N SER A 944 -6.71 3.60 9.68
CA SER A 944 -7.18 2.78 10.81
C SER A 944 -6.73 1.32 10.74
N GLN A 945 -6.18 0.88 9.61
CA GLN A 945 -5.60 -0.46 9.49
C GLN A 945 -4.48 -0.65 10.52
N GLY A 946 -4.39 -1.85 11.12
CA GLY A 946 -3.55 -2.14 12.29
C GLY A 946 -4.08 -1.63 13.64
N CYS A 947 -4.93 -0.61 13.68
CA CYS A 947 -5.50 -0.08 14.92
C CYS A 947 -6.73 -0.88 15.39
N GLU A 948 -7.13 -0.66 16.64
CA GLU A 948 -8.36 -1.19 17.26
C GLU A 948 -8.81 -0.28 18.40
N ALA A 949 -10.10 -0.31 18.73
CA ALA A 949 -10.67 0.40 19.87
C ALA A 949 -11.92 -0.33 20.42
N PRO A 950 -12.18 -0.26 21.74
CA PRO A 950 -13.43 -0.68 22.36
C PRO A 950 -14.68 -0.21 21.61
N VAL A 951 -14.78 1.09 21.32
CA VAL A 951 -15.92 1.68 20.60
C VAL A 951 -15.45 2.29 19.28
N THR A 952 -16.08 1.89 18.18
CA THR A 952 -15.87 2.52 16.88
C THR A 952 -17.13 3.16 16.33
N ILE A 953 -16.97 4.35 15.76
CA ILE A 953 -18.01 5.09 15.04
C ILE A 953 -17.59 5.19 13.59
N ILE A 954 -18.38 4.62 12.67
CA ILE A 954 -18.07 4.60 11.24
C ILE A 954 -19.00 5.57 10.51
N ASP A 955 -18.41 6.56 9.84
CA ASP A 955 -19.11 7.53 8.99
C ASP A 955 -18.54 7.51 7.57
N CYS A 956 -19.32 6.89 6.67
CA CYS A 956 -18.93 6.78 5.26
C CYS A 956 -19.49 7.91 4.38
N ALA A 957 -20.23 8.88 4.92
CA ALA A 957 -20.95 9.94 4.18
C ALA A 957 -21.85 9.40 3.05
N VAL A 958 -22.37 8.17 3.19
CA VAL A 958 -23.29 7.55 2.23
C VAL A 958 -24.72 7.92 2.61
N GLN A 959 -25.52 8.36 1.64
CA GLN A 959 -26.91 8.80 1.87
C GLN A 959 -27.95 7.99 1.09
N ALA A 960 -27.55 7.32 0.01
CA ALA A 960 -28.45 6.55 -0.85
C ALA A 960 -27.66 5.47 -1.61
N TYR A 961 -28.35 4.43 -2.06
CA TYR A 961 -27.81 3.43 -2.98
C TYR A 961 -28.74 3.24 -4.18
N ASP A 962 -28.20 3.45 -5.37
CA ASP A 962 -28.79 3.03 -6.65
C ASP A 962 -27.63 2.49 -7.49
N GLN A 963 -27.80 1.30 -8.07
CA GLN A 963 -26.81 0.66 -8.94
C GLN A 963 -26.36 1.58 -10.08
N ARG A 964 -27.26 2.45 -10.60
CA ARG A 964 -26.94 3.44 -11.65
C ARG A 964 -26.15 4.64 -11.14
N LEU A 965 -26.22 4.93 -9.84
CA LEU A 965 -25.60 6.10 -9.18
C LEU A 965 -24.49 5.71 -8.21
N ARG A 966 -23.99 4.46 -8.28
CA ARG A 966 -23.00 3.87 -7.36
C ARG A 966 -21.79 4.80 -7.13
N LEU A 967 -21.22 5.33 -8.22
CA LEU A 967 -20.07 6.26 -8.17
C LEU A 967 -20.38 7.58 -7.46
N LYS A 968 -21.65 8.04 -7.48
CA LYS A 968 -22.05 9.32 -6.90
C LYS A 968 -22.18 9.26 -5.39
N HIS A 969 -22.75 8.19 -4.82
CA HIS A 969 -23.07 8.11 -3.39
C HIS A 969 -22.13 7.22 -2.57
N VAL A 970 -21.77 6.04 -3.09
CA VAL A 970 -20.89 5.08 -2.40
C VAL A 970 -19.43 5.40 -2.67
N GLY A 971 -19.09 5.75 -3.92
CA GLY A 971 -17.71 6.11 -4.29
C GLY A 971 -16.74 4.97 -4.01
N PHE A 972 -15.56 5.25 -3.45
CA PHE A 972 -14.56 4.21 -3.17
C PHE A 972 -14.90 3.30 -1.97
N VAL A 973 -15.92 3.65 -1.16
CA VAL A 973 -16.42 2.77 -0.06
C VAL A 973 -16.98 1.46 -0.61
N ASP A 974 -17.17 1.42 -1.92
CA ASP A 974 -17.53 0.26 -2.71
C ASP A 974 -16.50 -0.89 -2.71
N ASP A 975 -15.31 -0.61 -2.21
CA ASP A 975 -14.26 -1.59 -2.00
C ASP A 975 -14.53 -2.39 -0.72
N ASP A 976 -14.88 -3.67 -0.88
CA ASP A 976 -15.12 -4.61 0.21
C ASP A 976 -13.92 -4.72 1.17
N LYS A 977 -12.67 -4.55 0.67
CA LYS A 977 -11.46 -4.61 1.51
C LYS A 977 -11.39 -3.43 2.47
N ARG A 978 -11.80 -2.24 2.03
CA ARG A 978 -11.91 -1.05 2.88
C ARG A 978 -13.00 -1.21 3.93
N MET A 979 -14.15 -1.74 3.53
CA MET A 979 -15.23 -2.01 4.48
C MET A 979 -14.87 -3.09 5.49
N ASN A 980 -14.13 -4.12 5.07
CA ASN A 980 -13.59 -5.10 5.99
C ASN A 980 -12.67 -4.46 7.04
N VAL A 981 -11.75 -3.56 6.64
CA VAL A 981 -10.94 -2.80 7.60
C VAL A 981 -11.83 -2.02 8.57
N ALA A 982 -12.76 -1.21 8.06
CA ALA A 982 -13.61 -0.36 8.90
C ALA A 982 -14.43 -1.17 9.91
N LEU A 983 -15.06 -2.26 9.47
CA LEU A 983 -15.97 -3.08 10.30
C LEU A 983 -15.25 -3.97 11.32
N THR A 984 -13.93 -4.14 11.22
CA THR A 984 -13.11 -5.02 12.09
C THR A 984 -12.20 -4.27 13.07
N ARG A 985 -12.44 -2.96 13.27
CA ARG A 985 -11.68 -2.16 14.26
C ARG A 985 -12.26 -2.23 15.68
N ALA A 986 -13.56 -2.50 15.81
CA ALA A 986 -14.26 -2.53 17.10
C ALA A 986 -13.91 -3.78 17.90
N GLN A 987 -13.75 -3.63 19.22
CA GLN A 987 -13.71 -4.76 20.15
C GLN A 987 -15.10 -5.00 20.78
N ASP A 988 -15.72 -3.94 21.32
CA ASP A 988 -16.95 -4.05 22.12
C ASP A 988 -18.19 -3.50 21.44
N ILE A 989 -18.10 -2.33 20.78
CA ILE A 989 -19.22 -1.65 20.14
C ILE A 989 -18.82 -1.06 18.77
N ARG A 990 -19.65 -1.32 17.77
CA ARG A 990 -19.59 -0.76 16.42
C ARG A 990 -20.89 -0.02 16.11
N PHE A 991 -20.79 1.30 16.02
CA PHE A 991 -21.89 2.15 15.53
C PHE A 991 -21.58 2.69 14.14
N VAL A 992 -22.56 2.64 13.26
CA VAL A 992 -22.46 3.17 11.90
C VAL A 992 -23.45 4.32 11.74
N ILE A 993 -23.00 5.45 11.21
CA ILE A 993 -23.82 6.62 10.90
C ILE A 993 -23.87 6.77 9.39
N GLY A 994 -25.07 6.73 8.82
CA GLY A 994 -25.28 6.87 7.38
C GLY A 994 -26.73 7.14 7.03
N GLY A 995 -27.04 7.40 5.77
CA GLY A 995 -28.42 7.56 5.31
C GLY A 995 -29.06 6.25 4.84
N ASN A 996 -30.27 6.36 4.31
CA ASN A 996 -31.06 5.23 3.81
C ASN A 996 -30.50 4.71 2.47
N CYS A 997 -29.79 3.59 2.51
CA CYS A 997 -29.05 2.99 1.39
C CYS A 997 -29.35 1.50 1.08
N SER A 998 -30.59 0.98 1.22
CA SER A 998 -30.90 -0.47 1.09
C SER A 998 -31.36 -0.85 -0.31
N VAL A 999 -31.20 -2.14 -0.60
CA VAL A 999 -31.59 -2.75 -1.88
C VAL A 999 -33.09 -3.10 -1.94
N ALA A 1000 -33.85 -2.87 -0.88
CA ALA A 1000 -35.26 -3.31 -0.70
C ALA A 1000 -36.25 -2.91 -1.82
N LEU A 1001 -35.83 -2.10 -2.80
CA LEU A 1001 -36.60 -1.74 -3.99
C LEU A 1001 -36.46 -2.69 -5.20
N ARG A 1002 -35.65 -3.77 -5.19
CA ARG A 1002 -35.58 -4.72 -6.33
C ARG A 1002 -35.45 -6.21 -5.93
N LYS A 1003 -36.52 -6.98 -6.17
CA LYS A 1003 -36.68 -8.44 -5.92
C LYS A 1003 -35.91 -9.34 -6.91
N ASP A 1004 -34.68 -9.04 -7.28
CA ASP A 1004 -33.92 -9.91 -8.19
C ASP A 1004 -32.70 -10.51 -7.47
N ARG A 1005 -32.87 -11.71 -6.91
CA ARG A 1005 -31.86 -12.47 -6.16
C ARG A 1005 -30.62 -12.84 -7.01
N SER A 1006 -30.71 -12.70 -8.34
CA SER A 1006 -29.61 -12.98 -9.26
C SER A 1006 -28.43 -12.00 -9.19
N LYS A 1007 -28.51 -10.92 -8.38
CA LYS A 1007 -27.51 -9.82 -8.31
C LYS A 1007 -26.85 -9.61 -6.94
N GLU A 1008 -26.96 -10.56 -6.00
CA GLU A 1008 -26.40 -10.41 -4.64
C GLU A 1008 -24.87 -10.20 -4.62
N VAL A 1009 -24.12 -10.77 -5.58
CA VAL A 1009 -22.64 -10.75 -5.59
C VAL A 1009 -22.03 -9.39 -6.00
N ALA A 1010 -22.80 -8.47 -6.58
CA ALA A 1010 -22.30 -7.17 -7.05
C ALA A 1010 -22.63 -5.97 -6.13
N THR A 1011 -23.27 -6.23 -4.99
CA THR A 1011 -23.71 -5.19 -4.04
C THR A 1011 -22.56 -4.81 -3.09
N PRO A 1012 -22.28 -3.50 -2.89
CA PRO A 1012 -21.21 -3.05 -1.99
C PRO A 1012 -21.36 -3.60 -0.56
N ALA A 1013 -20.27 -4.00 0.10
CA ALA A 1013 -20.33 -4.50 1.48
C ALA A 1013 -21.00 -3.53 2.48
N TYR A 1014 -20.83 -2.22 2.30
CA TYR A 1014 -21.53 -1.22 3.13
C TYR A 1014 -23.05 -1.37 3.07
N VAL A 1015 -23.58 -1.64 1.87
CA VAL A 1015 -25.02 -1.82 1.63
C VAL A 1015 -25.47 -3.18 2.14
N ARG A 1016 -24.70 -4.25 1.90
CA ARG A 1016 -24.96 -5.58 2.48
C ARG A 1016 -25.05 -5.53 4.00
N TYR A 1017 -24.13 -4.79 4.64
CA TYR A 1017 -24.14 -4.58 6.09
C TYR A 1017 -25.40 -3.86 6.55
N ARG A 1018 -25.79 -2.75 5.88
CA ARG A 1018 -27.03 -2.03 6.20
C ARG A 1018 -28.27 -2.94 6.05
N ASP A 1019 -28.31 -3.78 5.02
CA ASP A 1019 -29.45 -4.66 4.75
C ASP A 1019 -29.55 -5.77 5.81
N GLU A 1020 -28.41 -6.31 6.25
CA GLU A 1020 -28.34 -7.30 7.33
C GLU A 1020 -28.93 -6.72 8.63
N VAL A 1021 -28.44 -5.56 9.08
CA VAL A 1021 -28.93 -4.92 10.31
C VAL A 1021 -30.38 -4.44 10.21
N GLU A 1022 -30.88 -4.08 9.02
CA GLU A 1022 -32.31 -3.77 8.84
C GLU A 1022 -33.17 -5.03 8.94
N GLY A 1023 -32.67 -6.17 8.45
CA GLY A 1023 -33.34 -7.47 8.53
C GLY A 1023 -33.44 -8.00 9.97
N THR A 1024 -32.47 -7.67 10.83
CA THR A 1024 -32.41 -8.12 12.23
C THR A 1024 -32.90 -7.07 13.23
N GLY A 1025 -33.08 -5.81 12.81
CA GLY A 1025 -33.77 -4.77 13.58
C GLY A 1025 -32.85 -3.77 14.30
N GLU A 1026 -31.52 -3.92 14.21
CA GLU A 1026 -30.48 -3.05 14.79
C GLU A 1026 -30.27 -1.76 13.96
N VAL A 1027 -31.38 -1.17 13.50
CA VAL A 1027 -31.42 0.11 12.80
C VAL A 1027 -32.30 1.08 13.57
N THR A 1028 -31.82 2.31 13.77
CA THR A 1028 -32.69 3.40 14.23
C THR A 1028 -32.76 4.50 13.18
N LYS A 1029 -33.99 4.77 12.75
CA LYS A 1029 -34.30 5.82 11.78
C LYS A 1029 -34.48 7.14 12.50
N MET A 1030 -33.56 8.08 12.27
CA MET A 1030 -33.62 9.41 12.87
C MET A 1030 -34.62 10.30 12.10
N PRO A 1031 -35.33 11.20 12.81
CA PRO A 1031 -36.22 12.16 12.16
C PRO A 1031 -35.43 13.10 11.24
N VAL A 1032 -36.02 13.49 10.11
CA VAL A 1032 -35.40 14.40 9.15
C VAL A 1032 -35.24 15.80 9.78
N ARG A 1033 -34.03 16.12 10.26
CA ARG A 1033 -33.66 17.46 10.73
C ARG A 1033 -32.46 17.98 9.94
N ARG A 1034 -32.70 18.29 8.65
CA ARG A 1034 -31.67 18.81 7.75
C ARG A 1034 -31.24 20.20 8.18
N LEU A 1035 -29.93 20.44 8.18
CA LEU A 1035 -29.38 21.78 8.32
C LEU A 1035 -29.65 22.56 7.02
N ARG A 1036 -29.92 23.87 7.11
CA ARG A 1036 -30.03 24.71 5.92
C ARG A 1036 -28.63 24.99 5.39
N GLU A 1037 -28.54 25.28 4.09
CA GLU A 1037 -27.27 25.67 3.48
C GLU A 1037 -26.73 26.95 4.15
N GLY A 1038 -25.45 26.92 4.54
CA GLY A 1038 -24.81 28.02 5.29
C GLY A 1038 -25.09 28.05 6.80
N ASP A 1039 -25.87 27.12 7.36
CA ASP A 1039 -26.08 27.07 8.81
C ASP A 1039 -24.77 26.80 9.56
N ASN A 1040 -24.31 27.78 10.33
CA ASN A 1040 -23.18 27.64 11.23
C ASN A 1040 -23.59 26.88 12.50
N TRP A 1041 -23.56 25.55 12.42
CA TRP A 1041 -24.04 24.65 13.48
C TRP A 1041 -22.96 24.38 14.55
N ILE A 1042 -21.67 24.45 14.20
CA ILE A 1042 -20.57 24.16 15.13
C ILE A 1042 -20.61 25.08 16.36
N PRO A 1043 -20.82 26.42 16.24
CA PRO A 1043 -20.93 27.30 17.41
C PRO A 1043 -22.07 26.96 18.37
N ARG A 1044 -23.11 26.28 17.85
CA ARG A 1044 -24.29 25.85 18.61
C ARG A 1044 -24.07 24.53 19.35
N LEU A 1045 -22.92 23.88 19.17
CA LEU A 1045 -22.56 22.72 19.99
C LEU A 1045 -22.41 23.16 21.45
N GLU A 1046 -23.13 22.48 22.34
CA GLU A 1046 -23.13 22.76 23.76
C GLU A 1046 -22.75 21.52 24.57
N ARG A 1047 -22.12 21.76 25.71
CA ARG A 1047 -21.83 20.71 26.67
C ARG A 1047 -23.12 20.16 27.26
N ARG A 1048 -23.34 18.86 27.09
CA ARG A 1048 -24.43 18.14 27.75
C ARG A 1048 -23.92 17.46 29.00
N THR A 1049 -24.58 17.68 30.13
CA THR A 1049 -24.29 16.94 31.37
C THR A 1049 -24.99 15.60 31.33
N VAL A 1050 -24.22 14.52 31.29
CA VAL A 1050 -24.72 13.14 31.35
C VAL A 1050 -24.29 12.54 32.69
N ARG A 1051 -25.23 11.93 33.42
CA ARG A 1051 -24.92 11.16 34.63
C ARG A 1051 -24.57 9.75 34.23
N CYS A 1052 -23.47 9.23 34.78
CA CYS A 1052 -22.98 7.89 34.56
C CYS A 1052 -22.70 7.27 35.93
N ASP A 1053 -23.39 6.18 36.25
CA ASP A 1053 -23.35 5.56 37.58
C ASP A 1053 -22.04 4.78 37.79
N LEU A 1054 -21.49 4.19 36.71
CA LEU A 1054 -20.23 3.45 36.72
C LEU A 1054 -19.32 3.98 35.60
N LYS A 1055 -18.15 4.52 35.94
CA LYS A 1055 -17.20 5.04 34.95
C LYS A 1055 -16.15 3.99 34.60
N TYR A 1056 -15.49 4.17 33.46
CA TYR A 1056 -14.45 3.26 32.98
C TYR A 1056 -13.33 2.99 34.00
N ARG A 1057 -12.88 4.02 34.73
CA ARG A 1057 -11.85 3.88 35.77
C ARG A 1057 -12.30 3.03 36.97
N ASP A 1058 -13.61 2.96 37.21
CA ASP A 1058 -14.19 2.22 38.33
C ASP A 1058 -14.26 0.72 37.97
N GLU A 1059 -14.29 0.38 36.68
CA GLU A 1059 -14.21 -1.00 36.18
C GLU A 1059 -12.78 -1.55 36.14
N ILE A 1060 -11.81 -0.76 35.63
CA ILE A 1060 -10.41 -1.24 35.48
C ILE A 1060 -9.81 -1.67 36.82
N LYS A 1061 -10.07 -0.90 37.90
CA LYS A 1061 -9.54 -1.22 39.23
C LYS A 1061 -10.02 -2.56 39.78
N ALA A 1062 -11.16 -3.06 39.32
CA ALA A 1062 -11.72 -4.33 39.77
C ALA A 1062 -11.18 -5.55 38.98
N GLU A 1063 -10.54 -5.33 37.82
CA GLU A 1063 -9.85 -6.38 37.06
C GLU A 1063 -8.36 -6.51 37.45
N GLU A 1064 -7.78 -5.48 38.07
CA GLU A 1064 -6.38 -5.46 38.56
C GLU A 1064 -6.22 -5.87 40.04
N GLU A 1065 -7.32 -6.08 40.78
CA GLU A 1065 -7.38 -6.68 42.13
C GLU A 1065 -7.80 -8.15 42.07
#